data_AF-A0A937PUX8-F1
#
_entry.id   AF-A0A937PUX8-F1
#
_cell.length_a   1.000
_cell.length_b   1.000
_cell.length_c   1.000
_cell.angle_alpha   90.00
_cell.angle_beta   90.00
_cell.angle_gamma   90.00
#
_symmetry.space_group_name_H-M   'P 1'
#
loop_
_entity.id
_entity.type
_entity.pdbx_description
1 polymer ?
#
loop_
_entity_poly.entity_id
_entity_poly.type
_entity_poly.pdbx_seq_one_letter_code
_entity_poly.pdbx_strand_id
1 'polypeptide(L)'
;MRAGKGLRCKSFGKGTIERRDFLKAAAGVISLGAGAVARVAQAQRRSGLWVEEVLKYLEALRRGDGGYGWTEQERSHLTPTFAAIGCYHLMGREPPEKRSLVEFVRTHHPFRIKKLERDLKVFEYQQIQSLLWLGEDAGSFRKQVQSWKRASVYPKQYERDGYPVLRFEAMAFVCRRLLGLGMEDISPGLIDYLDARRRENGSFNNTPASEGGDGHVMNTLWGLQALDSMGRAGEKRAETVDWIRDCQMEGGGFTYQPRPAFAGVADVTYTWAGLRSLELYDEQPVRGQRCIDYLRSLWNEDGGFGARKGWASNPVATHRALDAMRALGGLDELSRPSGRNAGHRKRRGLPSNLRVLTIQIEAPGKGSPTEAVELAGALRIDLWGAKNAPAGWIATAQAIADERKVPVTFVVSNEEYGTFVKVAGLGIYSHTSDIIAPANADFGSSLSGEEAVGWEEFRRRRLAPLERCGGRLIWQFGENEELTRLYLDDSLERGGYAAISTFHFGNPDFANSEPFLKEYGGRIPFVGLQDAHGSESWWWGDQLTGFRTLFLATEASWEGWLKALKNNWVVAVRHDAVSSSETWMHGGGAEVLEFVRRREEEWRWWDNPGIGRPAVSVVAVRREDRWEAGRPERGVTLRVRCQRHNTGRGQPKGPVAELVELVVDGRKVAPRLDAPKAQWGAYKDYCHYYHIANPSGGKHTATATARIIETGDESSRTIEFGV
;
A
#
# COMPACT_ATOMS: atom_id res chain seq x y z
N MET A 1 107.44 -21.79 34.90
CA MET A 1 106.93 -22.07 36.27
C MET A 1 105.45 -21.75 36.32
N ARG A 2 104.62 -22.74 36.74
CA ARG A 2 103.29 -22.75 37.40
C ARG A 2 102.29 -21.58 37.19
N ALA A 3 100.96 -21.70 37.19
CA ALA A 3 99.94 -22.75 36.97
C ALA A 3 98.55 -22.08 37.21
N GLY A 4 97.55 -22.36 36.35
CA GLY A 4 96.16 -22.74 36.70
C GLY A 4 95.08 -21.80 37.32
N LYS A 5 93.89 -21.84 36.67
CA LYS A 5 92.47 -21.86 37.18
C LYS A 5 91.91 -20.58 37.86
N GLY A 6 90.62 -20.20 37.83
CA GLY A 6 89.36 -20.78 37.32
C GLY A 6 88.15 -20.06 38.00
N LEU A 7 86.98 -20.00 37.33
CA LEU A 7 85.70 -19.43 37.82
C LEU A 7 85.16 -20.11 39.10
N ARG A 8 84.39 -19.37 39.94
CA ARG A 8 83.39 -19.97 40.85
C ARG A 8 82.19 -19.07 41.17
N CYS A 9 81.01 -19.69 41.09
CA CYS A 9 79.66 -19.27 41.45
C CYS A 9 79.43 -19.35 42.98
N LYS A 10 78.49 -18.56 43.54
CA LYS A 10 77.97 -18.75 44.92
C LYS A 10 76.43 -18.62 45.01
N SER A 11 75.83 -19.79 45.28
CA SER A 11 74.67 -20.17 46.10
C SER A 11 73.45 -19.25 46.33
N PHE A 12 72.28 -19.81 46.00
CA PHE A 12 70.93 -19.48 46.48
C PHE A 12 70.72 -19.87 47.96
N GLY A 13 70.04 -19.00 48.71
CA GLY A 13 69.45 -19.28 50.02
C GLY A 13 67.92 -19.28 49.95
N LYS A 14 67.29 -20.28 50.58
CA LYS A 14 65.85 -20.53 50.64
C LYS A 14 65.13 -19.50 51.53
N GLY A 15 64.04 -18.91 51.02
CA GLY A 15 63.02 -18.20 51.79
C GLY A 15 61.66 -18.83 51.56
N THR A 16 61.04 -19.31 52.63
CA THR A 16 59.70 -19.92 52.68
C THR A 16 58.61 -18.87 52.43
N ILE A 17 57.76 -19.07 51.41
CA ILE A 17 56.54 -18.30 51.16
C ILE A 17 55.45 -18.78 52.13
N GLU A 18 54.91 -17.88 52.95
CA GLU A 18 53.80 -18.22 53.84
C GLU A 18 52.52 -18.56 53.07
N ARG A 19 51.90 -19.67 53.45
CA ARG A 19 50.67 -20.25 52.84
C ARG A 19 49.48 -19.28 52.82
N ARG A 20 49.52 -18.20 53.61
CA ARG A 20 48.46 -17.20 53.73
C ARG A 20 48.47 -16.16 52.60
N ASP A 21 49.63 -15.85 52.03
CA ASP A 21 49.77 -14.88 50.93
C ASP A 21 49.42 -15.50 49.57
N PHE A 22 49.66 -16.80 49.41
CA PHE A 22 49.22 -17.55 48.22
C PHE A 22 47.69 -17.66 48.13
N LEU A 23 46.99 -17.80 49.27
CA LEU A 23 45.54 -17.87 49.32
C LEU A 23 44.85 -16.52 49.01
N LYS A 24 45.47 -15.38 49.37
CA LYS A 24 44.96 -14.04 49.02
C LYS A 24 45.19 -13.69 47.54
N ALA A 25 46.33 -14.06 46.97
CA ALA A 25 46.60 -13.91 45.54
C ALA A 25 45.72 -14.83 44.69
N ALA A 26 45.50 -16.08 45.12
CA ALA A 26 44.59 -17.01 44.44
C ALA A 26 43.12 -16.55 44.50
N ALA A 27 42.65 -16.00 45.62
CA ALA A 27 41.30 -15.45 45.72
C ALA A 27 41.09 -14.20 44.84
N GLY A 28 42.11 -13.34 44.68
CA GLY A 28 42.10 -12.19 43.77
C GLY A 28 42.04 -12.57 42.29
N VAL A 29 42.78 -13.61 41.87
CA VAL A 29 42.78 -14.12 40.49
C VAL A 29 41.49 -14.91 40.18
N ILE A 30 40.95 -15.67 41.14
CA ILE A 30 39.68 -16.39 40.99
C ILE A 30 38.50 -15.41 40.91
N SER A 31 38.50 -14.31 41.67
CA SER A 31 37.43 -13.30 41.65
C SER A 31 37.46 -12.41 40.39
N LEU A 32 38.65 -12.08 39.85
CA LEU A 32 38.80 -11.43 38.54
C LEU A 32 38.39 -12.36 37.38
N GLY A 33 38.76 -13.64 37.45
CA GLY A 33 38.39 -14.67 36.47
C GLY A 33 36.89 -15.01 36.50
N ALA A 34 36.29 -15.15 37.68
CA ALA A 34 34.86 -15.38 37.85
C ALA A 34 34.03 -14.16 37.42
N GLY A 35 34.52 -12.93 37.67
CA GLY A 35 33.90 -11.71 37.18
C GLY A 35 33.97 -11.57 35.65
N ALA A 36 35.08 -11.96 35.03
CA ALA A 36 35.23 -11.98 33.57
C ALA A 36 34.37 -13.07 32.92
N VAL A 37 34.36 -14.30 33.47
CA VAL A 37 33.52 -15.40 33.02
C VAL A 37 32.03 -15.10 33.22
N ALA A 38 31.65 -14.48 34.34
CA ALA A 38 30.27 -14.02 34.57
C ALA A 38 29.88 -12.90 33.60
N ARG A 39 30.78 -11.96 33.27
CA ARG A 39 30.54 -10.93 32.25
C ARG A 39 30.43 -11.51 30.85
N VAL A 40 31.26 -12.48 30.49
CA VAL A 40 31.20 -13.19 29.20
C VAL A 40 29.93 -14.03 29.12
N ALA A 41 29.57 -14.77 30.17
CA ALA A 41 28.32 -15.53 30.23
C ALA A 41 27.08 -14.61 30.25
N GLN A 42 27.16 -13.43 30.87
CA GLN A 42 26.11 -12.43 30.86
C GLN A 42 26.00 -11.71 29.51
N ALA A 43 27.11 -11.50 28.81
CA ALA A 43 27.15 -10.99 27.43
C ALA A 43 26.59 -12.02 26.44
N GLN A 44 26.97 -13.30 26.56
CA GLN A 44 26.43 -14.43 25.79
C GLN A 44 24.94 -14.67 26.08
N ARG A 45 24.49 -14.51 27.33
CA ARG A 45 23.06 -14.55 27.66
C ARG A 45 22.32 -13.36 27.08
N ARG A 46 22.89 -12.16 27.10
CA ARG A 46 22.30 -10.95 26.49
C ARG A 46 22.21 -11.05 24.97
N SER A 47 23.21 -11.62 24.30
CA SER A 47 23.20 -11.83 22.85
C SER A 47 22.17 -12.89 22.42
N GLY A 48 21.77 -13.82 23.30
CA GLY A 48 20.70 -14.78 23.01
C GLY A 48 19.27 -14.23 23.20
N LEU A 49 19.06 -13.27 24.11
CA LEU A 49 17.71 -12.82 24.48
C LEU A 49 16.99 -12.08 23.34
N TRP A 50 17.70 -11.24 22.60
CA TRP A 50 17.09 -10.48 21.49
C TRP A 50 16.67 -11.42 20.34
N VAL A 51 17.44 -12.49 20.10
CA VAL A 51 17.13 -13.51 19.09
C VAL A 51 15.80 -14.18 19.41
N GLU A 52 15.60 -14.63 20.66
CA GLU A 52 14.35 -15.29 21.06
C GLU A 52 13.12 -14.37 20.93
N GLU A 53 13.29 -13.07 21.16
CA GLU A 53 12.22 -12.09 20.99
C GLU A 53 11.86 -11.86 19.53
N VAL A 54 12.86 -11.76 18.65
CA VAL A 54 12.63 -11.69 17.21
C VAL A 54 12.00 -12.99 16.71
N LEU A 55 12.45 -14.16 17.16
CA LEU A 55 11.85 -15.45 16.80
C LEU A 55 10.37 -15.52 17.20
N LYS A 56 10.04 -15.08 18.42
CA LYS A 56 8.65 -14.98 18.88
C LYS A 56 7.82 -14.03 18.01
N TYR A 57 8.39 -12.88 17.63
CA TYR A 57 7.75 -11.93 16.72
C TYR A 57 7.46 -12.56 15.35
N LEU A 58 8.46 -13.21 14.74
CA LEU A 58 8.33 -13.86 13.44
C LEU A 58 7.29 -14.99 13.48
N GLU A 59 7.25 -15.77 14.56
CA GLU A 59 6.25 -16.84 14.74
C GLU A 59 4.82 -16.29 14.71
N ALA A 60 4.57 -15.13 15.29
CA ALA A 60 3.25 -14.47 15.25
C ALA A 60 2.85 -14.01 13.82
N LEU A 61 3.82 -13.88 12.91
CA LEU A 61 3.59 -13.51 11.52
C LEU A 61 3.40 -14.72 10.59
N ARG A 62 3.72 -15.94 11.02
CA ARG A 62 3.56 -17.16 10.22
C ARG A 62 2.08 -17.44 9.92
N ARG A 63 1.77 -18.02 8.76
CA ARG A 63 0.43 -18.47 8.38
C ARG A 63 0.44 -19.94 7.96
N GLY A 64 -0.75 -20.54 7.90
CA GLY A 64 -0.93 -21.97 7.59
C GLY A 64 -0.55 -22.37 6.16
N ASP A 65 -0.37 -21.41 5.25
CA ASP A 65 0.08 -21.65 3.86
C ASP A 65 1.61 -21.74 3.72
N GLY A 66 2.35 -21.71 4.83
CA GLY A 66 3.81 -21.78 4.88
C GLY A 66 4.50 -20.42 4.75
N GLY A 67 3.79 -19.36 4.39
CA GLY A 67 4.34 -18.00 4.30
C GLY A 67 4.23 -17.20 5.60
N TYR A 68 4.61 -15.92 5.50
CA TYR A 68 4.44 -14.92 6.54
C TYR A 68 3.57 -13.77 6.03
N GLY A 69 2.77 -13.19 6.92
CA GLY A 69 1.92 -12.03 6.65
C GLY A 69 2.38 -10.77 7.40
N TRP A 70 1.70 -9.67 7.14
CA TRP A 70 1.75 -8.50 8.03
C TRP A 70 0.95 -8.78 9.30
N THR A 71 1.22 -8.05 10.39
CA THR A 71 0.58 -8.27 11.71
C THR A 71 -0.95 -8.39 11.64
N GLU A 72 -1.60 -7.53 10.85
CA GLU A 72 -3.06 -7.47 10.73
C GLU A 72 -3.61 -8.25 9.52
N GLN A 73 -2.73 -8.83 8.69
CA GLN A 73 -3.12 -9.54 7.47
C GLN A 73 -3.24 -11.03 7.73
N GLU A 74 -4.40 -11.59 7.41
CA GLU A 74 -4.68 -13.02 7.57
C GLU A 74 -3.91 -13.89 6.57
N ARG A 75 -3.64 -13.35 5.37
CA ARG A 75 -2.97 -14.06 4.27
C ARG A 75 -1.49 -13.74 4.22
N SER A 76 -0.67 -14.72 3.85
CA SER A 76 0.75 -14.48 3.60
C SER A 76 0.98 -13.61 2.37
N HIS A 77 2.15 -12.98 2.31
CA HIS A 77 2.60 -12.22 1.15
C HIS A 77 4.10 -12.43 0.94
N LEU A 78 4.58 -12.36 -0.30
CA LEU A 78 5.98 -12.63 -0.63
C LEU A 78 6.96 -11.70 0.11
N THR A 79 6.65 -10.40 0.23
CA THR A 79 7.54 -9.42 0.88
C THR A 79 7.72 -9.62 2.40
N PRO A 80 6.67 -9.77 3.22
CA PRO A 80 6.87 -10.15 4.62
C PRO A 80 7.54 -11.52 4.77
N THR A 81 7.26 -12.49 3.89
CA THR A 81 7.99 -13.77 3.83
C THR A 81 9.48 -13.59 3.57
N PHE A 82 9.85 -12.81 2.55
CA PHE A 82 11.24 -12.48 2.21
C PHE A 82 11.95 -11.84 3.41
N ALA A 83 11.30 -10.88 4.06
CA ALA A 83 11.87 -10.21 5.23
C ALA A 83 12.02 -11.15 6.43
N ALA A 84 11.05 -12.05 6.68
CA ALA A 84 11.16 -13.05 7.74
C ALA A 84 12.33 -14.02 7.47
N ILE A 85 12.47 -14.54 6.25
CA ILE A 85 13.60 -15.39 5.84
C ILE A 85 14.93 -14.65 6.03
N GLY A 86 15.00 -13.38 5.63
CA GLY A 86 16.17 -12.54 5.86
C GLY A 86 16.52 -12.42 7.35
N CYS A 87 15.54 -12.26 8.23
CA CYS A 87 15.78 -12.26 9.68
C CYS A 87 16.37 -13.59 10.17
N TYR A 88 15.80 -14.73 9.76
CA TYR A 88 16.34 -16.06 10.11
C TYR A 88 17.77 -16.24 9.61
N HIS A 89 18.04 -15.83 8.37
CA HIS A 89 19.37 -15.87 7.77
C HIS A 89 20.39 -15.04 8.57
N LEU A 90 20.05 -13.80 8.92
CA LEU A 90 20.91 -12.91 9.72
C LEU A 90 21.20 -13.46 11.12
N MET A 91 20.25 -14.18 11.72
CA MET A 91 20.41 -14.82 13.04
C MET A 91 21.12 -16.19 12.97
N GLY A 92 21.43 -16.69 11.76
CA GLY A 92 21.98 -18.03 11.58
C GLY A 92 21.03 -19.14 12.07
N ARG A 93 19.72 -18.93 11.95
CA ARG A 93 18.67 -19.86 12.38
C ARG A 93 17.94 -20.44 11.17
N GLU A 94 17.56 -21.70 11.25
CA GLU A 94 16.68 -22.30 10.25
C GLU A 94 15.22 -21.93 10.55
N PRO A 95 14.45 -21.46 9.56
CA PRO A 95 13.03 -21.19 9.77
C PRO A 95 12.24 -22.48 10.02
N PRO A 96 11.17 -22.42 10.84
CA PRO A 96 10.28 -23.55 11.05
C PRO A 96 9.60 -23.95 9.74
N GLU A 97 9.30 -25.25 9.60
CA GLU A 97 8.59 -25.81 8.45
C GLU A 97 9.19 -25.42 7.09
N LYS A 98 10.52 -25.31 7.00
CA LYS A 98 11.26 -24.87 5.80
C LYS A 98 10.70 -25.37 4.47
N ARG A 99 10.30 -26.64 4.36
CA ARG A 99 9.74 -27.21 3.12
C ARG A 99 8.48 -26.47 2.64
N SER A 100 7.53 -26.18 3.52
CA SER A 100 6.30 -25.44 3.14
C SER A 100 6.62 -23.98 2.79
N LEU A 101 7.57 -23.38 3.51
CA LEU A 101 8.07 -22.04 3.23
C LEU A 101 8.74 -21.93 1.85
N VAL A 102 9.57 -22.92 1.47
CA VAL A 102 10.18 -22.99 0.13
C VAL A 102 9.11 -23.11 -0.96
N GLU A 103 8.13 -23.97 -0.75
CA GLU A 103 7.01 -24.13 -1.70
C GLU A 103 6.22 -22.81 -1.84
N PHE A 104 5.94 -22.12 -0.73
CA PHE A 104 5.31 -20.82 -0.73
C PHE A 104 6.11 -19.83 -1.60
N VAL A 105 7.42 -19.69 -1.34
CA VAL A 105 8.28 -18.77 -2.09
C VAL A 105 8.24 -19.05 -3.59
N ARG A 106 8.18 -20.32 -4.02
CA ARG A 106 8.13 -20.68 -5.46
C ARG A 106 6.80 -20.36 -6.12
N THR A 107 5.68 -20.49 -5.40
CA THR A 107 4.34 -20.52 -5.99
C THR A 107 3.50 -19.27 -5.71
N HIS A 108 3.87 -18.46 -4.71
CA HIS A 108 3.06 -17.33 -4.24
C HIS A 108 3.58 -15.97 -4.73
N HIS A 109 3.78 -15.85 -6.04
CA HIS A 109 4.08 -14.56 -6.66
C HIS A 109 2.88 -13.60 -6.47
N PRO A 110 3.06 -12.34 -6.05
CA PRO A 110 1.96 -11.39 -5.79
C PRO A 110 1.01 -11.19 -6.99
N PHE A 111 1.51 -11.35 -8.21
CA PHE A 111 0.73 -11.21 -9.45
C PHE A 111 0.08 -12.50 -9.97
N ARG A 112 0.00 -13.56 -9.16
CA ARG A 112 -0.73 -14.78 -9.53
C ARG A 112 -2.23 -14.56 -9.76
N ILE A 113 -2.82 -13.59 -9.05
CA ILE A 113 -4.26 -13.26 -9.12
C ILE A 113 -4.55 -12.39 -10.35
N LYS A 114 -3.67 -11.41 -10.60
CA LYS A 114 -3.73 -10.56 -11.79
C LYS A 114 -2.33 -10.12 -12.19
N LYS A 115 -1.99 -10.38 -13.45
CA LYS A 115 -0.81 -9.80 -14.09
C LYS A 115 -1.02 -8.30 -14.29
N LEU A 116 -0.08 -7.49 -13.84
CA LEU A 116 -0.07 -6.05 -14.11
C LEU A 116 0.45 -5.78 -15.53
N GLU A 117 0.22 -4.56 -16.01
CA GLU A 117 0.74 -4.10 -17.30
C GLU A 117 2.27 -4.02 -17.33
N ARG A 118 2.92 -4.05 -16.16
CA ARG A 118 4.35 -3.87 -15.95
C ARG A 118 4.93 -5.04 -15.16
N ASP A 119 6.17 -5.41 -15.48
CA ASP A 119 6.90 -6.44 -14.76
C ASP A 119 7.67 -5.82 -13.58
N LEU A 120 7.18 -6.03 -12.35
CA LEU A 120 7.88 -5.56 -11.14
C LEU A 120 8.93 -6.60 -10.71
N LYS A 121 10.09 -6.57 -11.39
CA LYS A 121 11.21 -7.52 -11.26
C LYS A 121 11.73 -7.73 -9.82
N VAL A 122 11.37 -6.84 -8.89
CA VAL A 122 11.73 -6.92 -7.48
C VAL A 122 11.12 -8.15 -6.79
N PHE A 123 9.99 -8.67 -7.27
CA PHE A 123 9.38 -9.85 -6.67
C PHE A 123 10.14 -11.13 -7.05
N GLU A 124 10.61 -11.25 -8.29
CA GLU A 124 11.54 -12.32 -8.66
C GLU A 124 12.84 -12.24 -7.87
N TYR A 125 13.39 -11.03 -7.65
CA TYR A 125 14.54 -10.85 -6.75
C TYR A 125 14.24 -11.40 -5.34
N GLN A 126 13.07 -11.07 -4.77
CA GLN A 126 12.67 -11.58 -3.45
C GLN A 126 12.57 -13.12 -3.45
N GLN A 127 12.05 -13.74 -4.51
CA GLN A 127 11.99 -15.19 -4.62
C GLN A 127 13.40 -15.81 -4.71
N ILE A 128 14.24 -15.32 -5.61
CA ILE A 128 15.61 -15.81 -5.83
C ILE A 128 16.42 -15.71 -4.53
N GLN A 129 16.46 -14.51 -3.94
CA GLN A 129 17.24 -14.27 -2.73
C GLN A 129 16.73 -15.09 -1.54
N SER A 130 15.41 -15.26 -1.39
CA SER A 130 14.81 -16.11 -0.36
C SER A 130 15.25 -17.57 -0.51
N LEU A 131 15.17 -18.14 -1.71
CA LEU A 131 15.59 -19.51 -1.97
C LEU A 131 17.08 -19.72 -1.65
N LEU A 132 17.92 -18.78 -2.07
CA LEU A 132 19.36 -18.83 -1.78
C LEU A 132 19.66 -18.75 -0.28
N TRP A 133 18.97 -17.87 0.46
CA TRP A 133 19.10 -17.81 1.93
C TRP A 133 18.63 -19.08 2.64
N LEU A 134 17.66 -19.79 2.06
CA LEU A 134 17.20 -21.09 2.56
C LEU A 134 18.13 -22.25 2.14
N GLY A 135 19.15 -22.00 1.31
CA GLY A 135 20.03 -23.05 0.78
C GLY A 135 19.38 -23.90 -0.30
N GLU A 136 18.38 -23.37 -0.99
CA GLU A 136 17.63 -24.04 -2.07
C GLU A 136 18.08 -23.56 -3.46
N ASP A 137 17.80 -24.37 -4.49
CA ASP A 137 18.09 -24.01 -5.88
C ASP A 137 17.15 -22.92 -6.41
N ALA A 138 17.72 -21.83 -6.94
CA ALA A 138 16.99 -20.78 -7.65
C ALA A 138 17.13 -20.88 -9.19
N GLY A 139 17.67 -21.99 -9.71
CA GLY A 139 17.99 -22.19 -11.12
C GLY A 139 16.78 -22.06 -12.07
N SER A 140 15.56 -22.32 -11.59
CA SER A 140 14.32 -22.15 -12.37
C SER A 140 14.13 -20.73 -12.91
N PHE A 141 14.69 -19.70 -12.25
CA PHE A 141 14.56 -18.30 -12.66
C PHE A 141 15.57 -17.87 -13.73
N ARG A 142 16.58 -18.70 -14.06
CA ARG A 142 17.67 -18.31 -14.98
C ARG A 142 17.15 -17.85 -16.34
N LYS A 143 16.22 -18.60 -16.95
CA LYS A 143 15.65 -18.24 -18.26
C LYS A 143 14.90 -16.90 -18.22
N GLN A 144 14.14 -16.65 -17.14
CA GLN A 144 13.40 -15.40 -16.97
C GLN A 144 14.37 -14.21 -16.82
N VAL A 145 15.37 -14.33 -15.94
CA VAL A 145 16.36 -13.27 -15.71
C VAL A 145 17.21 -12.98 -16.94
N GLN A 146 17.63 -14.01 -17.69
CA GLN A 146 18.34 -13.86 -18.96
C GLN A 146 17.54 -13.08 -20.02
N SER A 147 16.20 -13.10 -19.94
CA SER A 147 15.37 -12.34 -20.89
C SER A 147 15.38 -10.82 -20.64
N TRP A 148 15.78 -10.37 -19.45
CA TRP A 148 15.82 -8.96 -19.08
C TRP A 148 17.09 -8.29 -19.62
N LYS A 149 17.09 -7.96 -20.91
CA LYS A 149 18.25 -7.40 -21.61
C LYS A 149 18.19 -5.88 -21.81
N ARG A 150 17.00 -5.29 -21.68
CA ARG A 150 16.70 -3.87 -21.97
C ARG A 150 15.89 -3.29 -20.82
N ALA A 151 15.99 -1.97 -20.64
CA ALA A 151 15.15 -1.25 -19.69
C ALA A 151 13.67 -1.40 -20.08
N SER A 152 12.79 -1.50 -19.08
CA SER A 152 11.35 -1.51 -19.33
C SER A 152 10.85 -0.16 -19.85
N VAL A 153 9.67 -0.17 -20.47
CA VAL A 153 8.98 1.05 -20.89
C VAL A 153 7.97 1.43 -19.82
N TYR A 154 8.08 2.63 -19.26
CA TYR A 154 7.08 3.12 -18.32
C TYR A 154 5.96 3.87 -19.08
N PRO A 155 4.68 3.60 -18.80
CA PRO A 155 3.59 4.25 -19.52
C PRO A 155 3.53 5.76 -19.25
N LYS A 156 3.49 6.56 -20.33
CA LYS A 156 3.54 8.03 -20.27
C LYS A 156 2.35 8.69 -19.58
N GLN A 157 1.24 7.95 -19.49
CA GLN A 157 0.09 8.42 -18.72
C GLN A 157 0.34 8.46 -17.21
N TYR A 158 1.33 7.72 -16.70
CA TYR A 158 1.64 7.64 -15.28
C TYR A 158 2.88 8.47 -14.92
N GLU A 159 3.93 8.37 -15.75
CA GLU A 159 5.14 9.20 -15.64
C GLU A 159 5.39 9.84 -17.01
N ARG A 160 5.35 11.18 -17.09
CA ARG A 160 5.24 11.93 -18.35
C ARG A 160 6.33 11.61 -19.38
N ASP A 161 7.56 11.41 -18.92
CA ASP A 161 8.72 11.17 -19.78
C ASP A 161 8.90 9.69 -20.12
N GLY A 162 8.22 8.80 -19.41
CA GLY A 162 8.26 7.35 -19.58
C GLY A 162 9.49 6.72 -18.94
N TYR A 163 10.07 7.34 -17.91
CA TYR A 163 11.23 6.79 -17.22
C TYR A 163 10.84 5.57 -16.37
N PRO A 164 11.43 4.39 -16.61
CA PRO A 164 11.21 3.24 -15.74
C PRO A 164 11.85 3.48 -14.37
N VAL A 165 11.28 2.85 -13.34
CA VAL A 165 11.75 2.95 -11.96
C VAL A 165 13.07 2.20 -11.81
N LEU A 166 14.12 2.90 -11.37
CA LEU A 166 15.50 2.40 -11.32
C LEU A 166 15.61 1.10 -10.54
N ARG A 167 14.92 1.01 -9.39
CA ARG A 167 14.90 -0.19 -8.56
C ARG A 167 14.52 -1.45 -9.34
N PHE A 168 13.52 -1.38 -10.23
CA PHE A 168 13.09 -2.55 -10.99
C PHE A 168 14.11 -2.92 -12.06
N GLU A 169 14.72 -1.95 -12.72
CA GLU A 169 15.73 -2.20 -13.75
C GLU A 169 17.05 -2.72 -13.16
N ALA A 170 17.44 -2.26 -11.97
CA ALA A 170 18.62 -2.74 -11.25
C ALA A 170 18.57 -4.27 -10.98
N MET A 171 17.36 -4.86 -10.84
CA MET A 171 17.21 -6.30 -10.61
C MET A 171 17.73 -7.15 -11.77
N ALA A 172 17.83 -6.60 -12.99
CA ALA A 172 18.42 -7.33 -14.11
C ALA A 172 19.90 -7.68 -13.88
N PHE A 173 20.63 -6.83 -13.15
CA PHE A 173 22.02 -7.03 -12.80
C PHE A 173 22.15 -7.86 -11.52
N VAL A 174 21.42 -7.49 -10.47
CA VAL A 174 21.49 -8.16 -9.17
C VAL A 174 21.10 -9.64 -9.29
N CYS A 175 19.99 -9.95 -9.97
CA CYS A 175 19.55 -11.34 -10.13
C CYS A 175 20.51 -12.17 -11.00
N ARG A 176 21.19 -11.56 -11.99
CA ARG A 176 22.21 -12.27 -12.78
C ARG A 176 23.38 -12.69 -11.90
N ARG A 177 23.90 -11.79 -11.05
CA ARG A 177 24.96 -12.10 -10.09
C ARG A 177 24.54 -13.22 -9.15
N LEU A 178 23.33 -13.15 -8.57
CA LEU A 178 22.80 -14.17 -7.67
C LEU A 178 22.68 -15.57 -8.33
N LEU A 179 22.41 -15.62 -9.64
CA LEU A 179 22.22 -16.87 -10.39
C LEU A 179 23.47 -17.35 -11.15
N GLY A 180 24.61 -16.69 -10.95
CA GLY A 180 25.85 -16.99 -11.67
C GLY A 180 25.68 -16.87 -13.20
N LEU A 181 24.93 -15.86 -13.64
CA LEU A 181 24.76 -15.53 -15.05
C LEU A 181 25.76 -14.45 -15.45
N GLY A 182 26.29 -14.56 -16.67
CA GLY A 182 27.15 -13.53 -17.25
C GLY A 182 26.39 -12.24 -17.58
N MET A 183 27.12 -11.15 -17.73
CA MET A 183 26.59 -9.81 -18.04
C MET A 183 26.67 -9.47 -19.54
N GLU A 184 27.26 -10.35 -20.36
CA GLU A 184 27.61 -10.09 -21.76
C GLU A 184 26.37 -9.95 -22.66
N ASP A 185 25.23 -10.49 -22.22
CA ASP A 185 23.97 -10.46 -22.95
C ASP A 185 23.06 -9.28 -22.60
N ILE A 186 23.49 -8.42 -21.67
CA ILE A 186 22.84 -7.15 -21.36
C ILE A 186 23.08 -6.19 -22.53
N SER A 187 22.02 -5.53 -23.01
CA SER A 187 22.17 -4.57 -24.09
C SER A 187 22.92 -3.32 -23.63
N PRO A 188 23.72 -2.68 -24.52
CA PRO A 188 24.32 -1.37 -24.22
C PRO A 188 23.31 -0.35 -23.71
N GLY A 189 22.09 -0.33 -24.27
CA GLY A 189 21.04 0.59 -23.84
C GLY A 189 20.56 0.41 -22.39
N LEU A 190 20.67 -0.78 -21.78
CA LEU A 190 20.37 -0.95 -20.34
C LEU A 190 21.53 -0.44 -19.46
N ILE A 191 22.77 -0.56 -19.93
CA ILE A 191 23.95 0.01 -19.28
C ILE A 191 23.88 1.55 -19.36
N ASP A 192 23.63 2.09 -20.55
CA ASP A 192 23.43 3.53 -20.78
C ASP A 192 22.29 4.08 -19.92
N TYR A 193 21.19 3.32 -19.78
CA TYR A 193 20.10 3.66 -18.88
C TYR A 193 20.63 3.84 -17.44
N LEU A 194 21.33 2.84 -16.90
CA LEU A 194 21.86 2.86 -15.53
C LEU A 194 22.85 4.02 -15.33
N ASP A 195 23.80 4.17 -16.24
CA ASP A 195 24.85 5.19 -16.17
C ASP A 195 24.24 6.60 -16.22
N ALA A 196 23.21 6.82 -17.03
CA ALA A 196 22.50 8.09 -17.07
C ALA A 196 21.81 8.46 -15.75
N ARG A 197 21.56 7.50 -14.83
CA ARG A 197 20.93 7.78 -13.51
C ARG A 197 21.94 8.19 -12.46
N ARG A 198 23.23 8.02 -12.74
CA ARG A 198 24.31 8.38 -11.82
C ARG A 198 24.59 9.88 -11.85
N ARG A 199 24.70 10.49 -10.67
CA ARG A 199 25.02 11.90 -10.48
C ARG A 199 26.53 12.12 -10.37
N GLU A 200 26.95 13.37 -10.49
CA GLU A 200 28.38 13.73 -10.34
C GLU A 200 28.93 13.42 -8.95
N ASN A 201 28.11 13.60 -7.91
CA ASN A 201 28.41 13.20 -6.53
C ASN A 201 28.31 11.68 -6.29
N GLY A 202 28.18 10.88 -7.34
CA GLY A 202 28.18 9.42 -7.29
C GLY A 202 26.85 8.77 -6.89
N SER A 203 25.90 9.54 -6.35
CA SER A 203 24.54 9.08 -6.02
C SER A 203 23.71 8.71 -7.25
N PHE A 204 22.57 8.05 -7.05
CA PHE A 204 21.62 7.70 -8.12
C PHE A 204 20.22 8.20 -7.83
N ASN A 205 19.44 8.45 -8.88
CA ASN A 205 18.00 8.68 -8.78
C ASN A 205 17.25 8.15 -10.02
N ASN A 206 15.91 8.25 -10.07
CA ASN A 206 15.08 7.68 -11.14
C ASN A 206 15.26 8.38 -12.50
N THR A 207 15.30 9.72 -12.51
CA THR A 207 15.49 10.48 -13.77
C THR A 207 16.95 10.50 -14.19
N PRO A 208 17.24 10.69 -15.50
CA PRO A 208 18.59 11.00 -15.96
C PRO A 208 19.20 12.19 -15.19
N ALA A 209 20.51 12.17 -14.97
CA ALA A 209 21.23 13.25 -14.31
C ALA A 209 21.14 14.58 -15.08
N SER A 210 20.95 14.52 -16.40
CA SER A 210 20.73 15.70 -17.26
C SER A 210 19.47 16.50 -16.88
N GLU A 211 18.48 15.86 -16.25
CA GLU A 211 17.25 16.51 -15.78
C GLU A 211 17.42 17.19 -14.40
N GLY A 212 18.62 17.10 -13.82
CA GLY A 212 18.94 17.65 -12.51
C GLY A 212 18.33 16.88 -11.34
N GLY A 213 18.28 17.57 -10.19
CA GLY A 213 17.94 16.96 -8.90
C GLY A 213 19.07 16.11 -8.32
N ASP A 214 19.08 16.01 -7.00
CA ASP A 214 20.06 15.20 -6.27
C ASP A 214 19.69 13.71 -6.30
N GLY A 215 20.55 12.85 -5.76
CA GLY A 215 20.31 11.44 -5.57
C GLY A 215 19.25 11.12 -4.51
N HIS A 216 18.86 9.84 -4.44
CA HIS A 216 18.05 9.30 -3.37
C HIS A 216 18.76 8.06 -2.80
N VAL A 217 18.84 7.91 -1.48
CA VAL A 217 19.70 6.90 -0.84
C VAL A 217 19.32 5.47 -1.22
N MET A 218 18.03 5.16 -1.36
CA MET A 218 17.56 3.85 -1.84
C MET A 218 17.99 3.58 -3.29
N ASN A 219 17.77 4.55 -4.19
CA ASN A 219 18.20 4.45 -5.59
C ASN A 219 19.72 4.33 -5.71
N THR A 220 20.45 5.00 -4.81
CA THR A 220 21.91 4.89 -4.71
C THR A 220 22.34 3.47 -4.34
N LEU A 221 21.71 2.85 -3.33
CA LEU A 221 21.98 1.44 -3.03
C LEU A 221 21.71 0.53 -4.24
N TRP A 222 20.56 0.68 -4.90
CA TRP A 222 20.22 -0.17 -6.06
C TRP A 222 21.19 0.03 -7.23
N GLY A 223 21.56 1.27 -7.53
CA GLY A 223 22.56 1.59 -8.55
C GLY A 223 23.93 1.01 -8.21
N LEU A 224 24.36 1.12 -6.96
CA LEU A 224 25.63 0.56 -6.49
C LEU A 224 25.67 -0.97 -6.55
N GLN A 225 24.57 -1.65 -6.20
CA GLN A 225 24.49 -3.11 -6.33
C GLN A 225 24.52 -3.57 -7.80
N ALA A 226 23.91 -2.80 -8.71
CA ALA A 226 24.01 -3.05 -10.14
C ALA A 226 25.45 -2.85 -10.65
N LEU A 227 26.13 -1.78 -10.22
CA LEU A 227 27.54 -1.54 -10.56
C LEU A 227 28.46 -2.62 -9.98
N ASP A 228 28.28 -3.04 -8.72
CA ASP A 228 29.03 -4.14 -8.09
C ASP A 228 28.89 -5.45 -8.87
N SER A 229 27.67 -5.72 -9.37
CA SER A 229 27.40 -6.89 -10.21
C SER A 229 28.21 -6.88 -11.51
N MET A 230 28.64 -5.71 -11.98
CA MET A 230 29.52 -5.54 -13.15
C MET A 230 30.99 -5.28 -12.80
N GLY A 231 31.36 -5.29 -11.51
CA GLY A 231 32.72 -4.97 -11.06
C GLY A 231 33.07 -3.47 -11.15
N ARG A 232 32.06 -2.60 -11.22
CA ARG A 232 32.18 -1.13 -11.41
C ARG A 232 31.91 -0.32 -10.13
N ALA A 233 31.74 -0.98 -8.98
CA ALA A 233 31.39 -0.30 -7.74
C ALA A 233 32.37 0.82 -7.35
N GLY A 234 33.67 0.64 -7.60
CA GLY A 234 34.73 1.58 -7.21
C GLY A 234 34.73 2.94 -7.93
N GLU A 235 33.99 3.10 -9.02
CA GLU A 235 33.80 4.39 -9.68
C GLU A 235 33.17 5.41 -8.70
N LYS A 236 33.57 6.69 -8.75
CA LYS A 236 33.07 7.79 -7.88
C LYS A 236 32.93 7.43 -6.39
N ARG A 237 33.79 6.54 -5.86
CA ARG A 237 33.69 6.01 -4.49
C ARG A 237 33.71 7.12 -3.45
N ALA A 238 34.68 8.03 -3.52
CA ALA A 238 34.85 9.08 -2.52
C ALA A 238 33.64 10.02 -2.47
N GLU A 239 33.18 10.47 -3.64
CA GLU A 239 32.04 11.35 -3.78
C GLU A 239 30.75 10.69 -3.26
N THR A 240 30.56 9.40 -3.59
CA THR A 240 29.39 8.63 -3.15
C THR A 240 29.39 8.47 -1.62
N VAL A 241 30.54 8.14 -1.03
CA VAL A 241 30.70 7.96 0.43
C VAL A 241 30.41 9.27 1.17
N ASP A 242 30.97 10.38 0.70
CA ASP A 242 30.73 11.70 1.29
C ASP A 242 29.24 12.07 1.20
N TRP A 243 28.61 11.85 0.04
CA TRP A 243 27.18 12.10 -0.14
C TRP A 243 26.29 11.24 0.78
N ILE A 244 26.60 9.95 0.94
CA ILE A 244 25.85 9.07 1.86
C ILE A 244 26.03 9.53 3.31
N ARG A 245 27.24 9.90 3.70
CA ARG A 245 27.53 10.43 5.05
C ARG A 245 26.77 11.71 5.35
N ASP A 246 26.60 12.58 4.37
CA ASP A 246 25.81 13.80 4.49
C ASP A 246 24.30 13.53 4.62
N CYS A 247 23.81 12.34 4.25
CA CYS A 247 22.43 11.92 4.52
C CYS A 247 22.19 11.55 6.00
N GLN A 248 23.26 11.38 6.81
CA GLN A 248 23.13 11.03 8.21
C GLN A 248 22.66 12.23 9.05
N MET A 249 21.50 12.08 9.70
CA MET A 249 20.94 13.10 10.57
C MET A 249 21.60 13.11 11.95
N GLU A 250 21.37 14.19 12.72
CA GLU A 250 21.98 14.35 14.03
C GLU A 250 21.66 13.20 15.00
N GLY A 251 20.42 12.68 14.94
CA GLY A 251 19.93 11.58 15.75
C GLY A 251 20.49 10.20 15.37
N GLY A 252 21.33 10.10 14.33
CA GLY A 252 22.00 8.87 13.91
C GLY A 252 21.34 8.12 12.76
N GLY A 253 20.02 8.23 12.61
CA GLY A 253 19.30 7.75 11.43
C GLY A 253 19.61 8.57 10.17
N PHE A 254 19.27 8.04 9.00
CA PHE A 254 19.49 8.69 7.72
C PHE A 254 18.17 9.21 7.13
N THR A 255 18.26 10.31 6.39
CA THR A 255 17.20 10.79 5.50
C THR A 255 17.49 10.36 4.05
N TYR A 256 16.59 10.69 3.11
CA TYR A 256 16.68 10.20 1.74
C TYR A 256 17.73 10.91 0.86
N GLN A 257 18.12 12.14 1.21
CA GLN A 257 19.19 12.92 0.58
C GLN A 257 19.75 13.97 1.56
N PRO A 258 20.95 14.56 1.37
CA PRO A 258 21.57 15.46 2.35
C PRO A 258 20.76 16.70 2.75
N ARG A 259 20.07 17.30 1.77
CA ARG A 259 19.25 18.52 1.96
C ARG A 259 17.87 18.29 1.35
N PRO A 260 17.01 17.52 2.03
CA PRO A 260 15.68 17.20 1.53
C PRO A 260 14.83 18.48 1.49
N ALA A 261 14.09 18.68 0.39
CA ALA A 261 13.21 19.84 0.25
C ALA A 261 11.92 19.69 1.08
N PHE A 262 11.48 18.45 1.29
CA PHE A 262 10.31 18.05 2.09
C PHE A 262 10.50 16.58 2.50
N ALA A 263 9.69 16.05 3.44
CA ALA A 263 9.82 14.68 3.92
C ALA A 263 11.24 14.30 4.42
N GLY A 264 11.93 15.26 5.05
CA GLY A 264 13.29 15.13 5.55
C GLY A 264 13.38 14.33 6.86
N VAL A 265 12.86 13.12 6.86
CA VAL A 265 12.68 12.27 8.05
C VAL A 265 13.74 11.18 8.13
N ALA A 266 14.09 10.81 9.36
CA ALA A 266 14.85 9.59 9.61
C ALA A 266 13.92 8.37 9.49
N ASP A 267 14.34 7.38 8.72
CA ASP A 267 13.61 6.13 8.51
C ASP A 267 14.55 4.93 8.55
N VAL A 268 14.07 3.77 9.03
CA VAL A 268 14.87 2.53 9.00
C VAL A 268 15.30 2.17 7.58
N THR A 269 14.48 2.48 6.58
CA THR A 269 14.73 2.18 5.17
C THR A 269 15.88 2.99 4.61
N TYR A 270 15.90 4.30 4.89
CA TYR A 270 17.00 5.17 4.49
C TYR A 270 18.27 4.85 5.26
N THR A 271 18.16 4.52 6.54
CA THR A 271 19.30 4.12 7.39
C THR A 271 19.91 2.82 6.91
N TRP A 272 19.09 1.81 6.63
CA TRP A 272 19.52 0.55 6.02
C TRP A 272 20.18 0.78 4.66
N ALA A 273 19.57 1.58 3.79
CA ALA A 273 20.13 1.86 2.47
C ALA A 273 21.50 2.52 2.56
N GLY A 274 21.63 3.58 3.37
CA GLY A 274 22.90 4.28 3.57
C GLY A 274 24.00 3.38 4.15
N LEU A 275 23.69 2.60 5.18
CA LEU A 275 24.66 1.70 5.81
C LEU A 275 25.09 0.55 4.88
N ARG A 276 24.15 -0.02 4.12
CA ARG A 276 24.46 -1.04 3.11
C ARG A 276 25.29 -0.48 1.97
N SER A 277 25.06 0.77 1.57
CA SER A 277 25.89 1.43 0.56
C SER A 277 27.31 1.71 1.06
N LEU A 278 27.48 2.12 2.32
CA LEU A 278 28.81 2.29 2.92
C LEU A 278 29.55 0.95 3.08
N GLU A 279 28.83 -0.11 3.43
CA GLU A 279 29.39 -1.47 3.52
C GLU A 279 29.95 -1.97 2.19
N LEU A 280 29.33 -1.67 1.04
CA LEU A 280 29.88 -2.01 -0.29
C LEU A 280 31.26 -1.40 -0.55
N TYR A 281 31.63 -0.39 0.24
CA TYR A 281 32.92 0.29 0.16
C TYR A 281 33.84 0.01 1.36
N ASP A 282 33.44 -0.86 2.29
CA ASP A 282 34.13 -1.04 3.57
C ASP A 282 34.28 0.28 4.36
N GLU A 283 33.30 1.17 4.23
CA GLU A 283 33.27 2.48 4.89
C GLU A 283 32.28 2.51 6.06
N GLN A 284 32.45 3.48 6.96
CA GLN A 284 31.61 3.66 8.14
C GLN A 284 30.82 4.98 8.09
N PRO A 285 29.65 5.08 8.76
CA PRO A 285 28.92 6.33 8.90
C PRO A 285 29.68 7.30 9.81
N VAL A 286 29.35 8.59 9.73
CA VAL A 286 29.99 9.64 10.55
C VAL A 286 29.78 9.39 12.05
N ARG A 287 28.60 8.88 12.43
CA ARG A 287 28.19 8.69 13.83
C ARG A 287 27.68 7.27 14.09
N GLY A 288 28.56 6.27 13.94
CA GLY A 288 28.22 4.84 14.08
C GLY A 288 27.44 4.50 15.35
N GLN A 289 27.88 4.94 16.53
CA GLN A 289 27.15 4.67 17.78
C GLN A 289 25.74 5.29 17.79
N ARG A 290 25.58 6.50 17.22
CA ARG A 290 24.24 7.12 17.12
C ARG A 290 23.34 6.34 16.16
N CYS A 291 23.89 5.71 15.10
CA CYS A 291 23.10 4.79 14.27
C CYS A 291 22.59 3.61 15.09
N ILE A 292 23.45 3.00 15.91
CA ILE A 292 23.07 1.89 16.79
C ILE A 292 21.97 2.36 17.75
N ASP A 293 22.15 3.50 18.41
CA ASP A 293 21.13 4.05 19.33
C ASP A 293 19.80 4.34 18.63
N TYR A 294 19.85 4.89 17.42
CA TYR A 294 18.68 5.12 16.57
C TYR A 294 17.96 3.82 16.26
N LEU A 295 18.66 2.81 15.72
CA LEU A 295 18.09 1.52 15.36
C LEU A 295 17.52 0.79 16.58
N ARG A 296 18.19 0.84 17.75
CA ARG A 296 17.67 0.31 19.01
C ARG A 296 16.39 1.00 19.46
N SER A 297 16.23 2.29 19.15
CA SER A 297 15.01 3.04 19.50
C SER A 297 13.77 2.60 18.70
N LEU A 298 13.97 1.86 17.61
CA LEU A 298 12.90 1.32 16.76
C LEU A 298 12.36 -0.03 17.26
N TRP A 299 13.06 -0.68 18.19
CA TRP A 299 12.66 -1.97 18.79
C TRP A 299 11.40 -1.80 19.66
N ASN A 300 10.39 -2.65 19.44
CA ASN A 300 9.13 -2.67 20.18
C ASN A 300 9.02 -3.88 21.15
N GLU A 301 8.07 -3.81 22.07
CA GLU A 301 7.88 -4.83 23.12
C GLU A 301 7.56 -6.23 22.58
N ASP A 302 7.01 -6.31 21.37
CA ASP A 302 6.66 -7.56 20.68
C ASP A 302 7.88 -8.28 20.09
N GLY A 303 9.07 -7.66 20.10
CA GLY A 303 10.31 -8.22 19.55
C GLY A 303 10.63 -7.79 18.13
N GLY A 304 9.70 -7.10 17.45
CA GLY A 304 9.93 -6.53 16.12
C GLY A 304 10.37 -5.07 16.16
N PHE A 305 10.62 -4.51 14.97
CA PHE A 305 10.99 -3.10 14.79
C PHE A 305 9.97 -2.37 13.93
N GLY A 306 9.69 -1.11 14.28
CA GLY A 306 8.93 -0.19 13.45
C GLY A 306 9.81 0.57 12.45
N ALA A 307 9.20 1.12 11.39
CA ALA A 307 9.95 1.94 10.41
C ALA A 307 10.52 3.23 11.03
N ARG A 308 9.80 3.77 12.03
CA ARG A 308 10.19 4.92 12.87
C ARG A 308 9.87 4.64 14.32
N LYS A 309 10.50 5.40 15.22
CA LYS A 309 10.28 5.29 16.66
C LYS A 309 8.78 5.39 17.00
N GLY A 310 8.27 4.40 17.71
CA GLY A 310 6.87 4.32 18.14
C GLY A 310 5.87 3.89 17.07
N TRP A 311 6.32 3.50 15.87
CA TRP A 311 5.50 2.81 14.87
C TRP A 311 5.39 1.32 15.18
N ALA A 312 4.30 0.71 14.75
CA ALA A 312 4.08 -0.72 14.95
C ALA A 312 5.18 -1.54 14.26
N SER A 313 5.52 -2.68 14.86
CA SER A 313 6.48 -3.61 14.28
C SER A 313 5.97 -4.15 12.95
N ASN A 314 6.85 -4.22 11.96
CA ASN A 314 6.58 -4.90 10.71
C ASN A 314 7.81 -5.71 10.25
N PRO A 315 7.63 -6.79 9.46
CA PRO A 315 8.72 -7.69 9.12
C PRO A 315 9.80 -7.01 8.26
N VAL A 316 9.43 -6.09 7.37
CA VAL A 316 10.38 -5.37 6.50
C VAL A 316 11.29 -4.45 7.33
N ALA A 317 10.72 -3.67 8.23
CA ALA A 317 11.47 -2.81 9.15
C ALA A 317 12.34 -3.63 10.11
N THR A 318 11.83 -4.76 10.60
CA THR A 318 12.58 -5.71 11.44
C THR A 318 13.82 -6.23 10.71
N HIS A 319 13.64 -6.75 9.49
CA HIS A 319 14.75 -7.20 8.66
C HIS A 319 15.77 -6.09 8.37
N ARG A 320 15.29 -4.92 7.93
CA ARG A 320 16.15 -3.77 7.62
C ARG A 320 16.93 -3.28 8.84
N ALA A 321 16.31 -3.26 10.03
CA ALA A 321 17.00 -2.89 11.26
C ALA A 321 18.10 -3.89 11.62
N LEU A 322 17.83 -5.19 11.51
CA LEU A 322 18.83 -6.23 11.78
C LEU A 322 19.97 -6.20 10.77
N ASP A 323 19.68 -6.05 9.48
CA ASP A 323 20.73 -5.98 8.45
C ASP A 323 21.57 -4.68 8.56
N ALA A 324 20.94 -3.57 8.95
CA ALA A 324 21.62 -2.32 9.27
C ALA A 324 22.54 -2.47 10.49
N MET A 325 22.08 -3.15 11.56
CA MET A 325 22.91 -3.47 12.72
C MET A 325 24.08 -4.39 12.34
N ARG A 326 23.85 -5.37 11.48
CA ARG A 326 24.91 -6.25 10.95
C ARG A 326 25.97 -5.46 10.19
N ALA A 327 25.57 -4.53 9.32
CA ALA A 327 26.49 -3.68 8.56
C ALA A 327 27.38 -2.81 9.47
N LEU A 328 26.90 -2.48 10.68
CA LEU A 328 27.66 -1.75 11.70
C LEU A 328 28.51 -2.65 12.61
N GLY A 329 28.38 -3.97 12.51
CA GLY A 329 28.92 -4.90 13.52
C GLY A 329 28.22 -4.80 14.90
N GLY A 330 27.02 -4.18 14.96
CA GLY A 330 26.30 -3.84 16.19
C GLY A 330 25.25 -4.85 16.65
N LEU A 331 25.18 -6.05 16.05
CA LEU A 331 24.19 -7.06 16.45
C LEU A 331 24.34 -7.50 17.91
N ASP A 332 25.57 -7.58 18.43
CA ASP A 332 25.83 -7.96 19.83
C ASP A 332 25.44 -6.87 20.83
N GLU A 333 25.25 -5.62 20.36
CA GLU A 333 24.78 -4.51 21.16
C GLU A 333 23.25 -4.44 21.25
N LEU A 334 22.55 -5.28 20.49
CA LEU A 334 21.09 -5.38 20.55
C LEU A 334 20.66 -5.84 21.94
N SER A 335 20.10 -4.88 22.65
CA SER A 335 19.43 -5.10 23.91
C SER A 335 18.28 -4.13 24.02
N ARG A 336 17.19 -4.59 24.63
CA ARG A 336 16.04 -3.75 24.94
C ARG A 336 16.50 -2.44 25.59
N PRO A 337 16.00 -1.27 25.16
CA PRO A 337 16.20 -0.04 25.89
C PRO A 337 15.77 -0.23 27.35
N SER A 338 16.59 0.23 28.30
CA SER A 338 16.36 0.04 29.75
C SER A 338 15.22 0.89 30.33
N GLY A 339 14.45 1.59 29.49
CA GLY A 339 13.24 2.29 29.88
C GLY A 339 12.00 1.54 29.42
N ARG A 340 10.93 1.56 30.22
CA ARG A 340 9.57 1.44 29.66
C ARG A 340 9.52 2.43 28.50
N ASN A 341 9.54 1.96 27.26
CA ASN A 341 9.26 2.81 26.12
C ASN A 341 7.77 3.19 26.21
N ALA A 342 7.51 4.17 27.08
CA ALA A 342 6.26 4.85 27.27
C ALA A 342 5.98 5.63 26.00
N GLY A 343 5.42 4.92 25.01
CA GLY A 343 5.05 5.45 23.71
C GLY A 343 3.88 4.72 23.07
N HIS A 344 3.50 3.52 23.57
CA HIS A 344 2.11 3.11 23.44
C HIS A 344 1.28 4.03 24.32
N ARG A 345 0.91 5.19 23.77
CA ARG A 345 -0.24 5.95 24.25
C ARG A 345 -1.34 4.90 24.35
N LYS A 346 -1.72 4.48 25.57
CA LYS A 346 -2.85 3.56 25.77
C LYS A 346 -3.96 4.13 24.90
N ARG A 347 -4.24 3.48 23.77
CA ARG A 347 -5.32 3.94 22.90
C ARG A 347 -6.53 3.90 23.81
N ARG A 348 -7.16 5.07 24.02
CA ARG A 348 -8.46 5.09 24.68
C ARG A 348 -9.30 4.13 23.86
N GLY A 349 -9.89 3.14 24.52
CA GLY A 349 -10.71 2.16 23.81
C GLY A 349 -11.73 2.86 22.92
N LEU A 350 -12.10 2.21 21.82
CA LEU A 350 -13.09 2.75 20.89
C LEU A 350 -14.36 3.17 21.67
N PRO A 351 -14.89 4.38 21.43
CA PRO A 351 -16.16 4.78 22.02
C PRO A 351 -17.27 3.76 21.73
N SER A 352 -18.03 3.39 22.76
CA SER A 352 -19.03 2.32 22.67
C SER A 352 -20.22 2.67 21.77
N ASN A 353 -20.47 3.96 21.52
CA ASN A 353 -21.56 4.48 20.70
C ASN A 353 -21.20 4.65 19.21
N LEU A 354 -20.03 4.16 18.77
CA LEU A 354 -19.69 4.14 17.35
C LEU A 354 -20.58 3.16 16.59
N ARG A 355 -20.91 3.50 15.35
CA ARG A 355 -21.60 2.66 14.36
C ARG A 355 -20.62 2.29 13.26
N VAL A 356 -20.89 1.19 12.56
CA VAL A 356 -20.20 0.86 11.31
C VAL A 356 -20.98 1.47 10.16
N LEU A 357 -20.34 2.39 9.43
CA LEU A 357 -20.91 3.14 8.32
C LEU A 357 -20.09 2.88 7.05
N THR A 358 -20.62 3.22 5.88
CA THR A 358 -20.00 2.92 4.60
C THR A 358 -19.77 4.16 3.74
N ILE A 359 -18.66 4.18 3.01
CA ILE A 359 -18.35 5.21 2.01
C ILE A 359 -17.78 4.58 0.74
N GLN A 360 -18.25 5.07 -0.39
CA GLN A 360 -17.83 4.61 -1.70
C GLN A 360 -17.14 5.79 -2.37
N ILE A 361 -15.81 5.78 -2.33
CA ILE A 361 -14.96 6.83 -2.86
C ILE A 361 -14.80 6.58 -4.36
N GLU A 362 -14.97 7.63 -5.17
CA GLU A 362 -14.99 7.59 -6.63
C GLU A 362 -16.06 6.66 -7.23
N ALA A 363 -17.21 6.56 -6.57
CA ALA A 363 -18.41 5.93 -7.13
C ALA A 363 -18.94 6.70 -8.36
N PRO A 364 -19.84 6.12 -9.17
CA PRO A 364 -20.37 6.79 -10.35
C PRO A 364 -20.93 8.19 -10.05
N GLY A 365 -20.45 9.19 -10.80
CA GLY A 365 -20.96 10.58 -10.77
C GLY A 365 -21.63 11.01 -12.08
N LYS A 366 -22.01 10.05 -12.93
CA LYS A 366 -22.59 10.27 -14.27
C LYS A 366 -23.77 9.31 -14.51
N GLY A 367 -24.58 9.64 -15.51
CA GLY A 367 -25.80 8.90 -15.85
C GLY A 367 -26.91 9.13 -14.84
N SER A 368 -27.80 8.16 -14.70
CA SER A 368 -29.00 8.28 -13.85
C SER A 368 -28.67 8.54 -12.35
N PRO A 369 -29.00 9.73 -11.81
CA PRO A 369 -28.94 9.96 -10.36
C PRO A 369 -30.01 9.16 -9.63
N THR A 370 -31.14 8.86 -10.28
CA THR A 370 -32.21 8.03 -9.72
C THR A 370 -31.73 6.63 -9.35
N GLU A 371 -31.00 5.99 -10.26
CA GLU A 371 -30.41 4.67 -10.04
C GLU A 371 -29.24 4.72 -9.05
N ALA A 372 -28.46 5.80 -9.02
CA ALA A 372 -27.44 5.99 -7.98
C ALA A 372 -28.05 6.01 -6.58
N VAL A 373 -29.15 6.75 -6.38
CA VAL A 373 -29.90 6.78 -5.11
C VAL A 373 -30.50 5.42 -4.78
N GLU A 374 -31.05 4.71 -5.76
CA GLU A 374 -31.58 3.37 -5.58
C GLU A 374 -30.51 2.37 -5.14
N LEU A 375 -29.35 2.38 -5.81
CA LEU A 375 -28.21 1.55 -5.44
C LEU A 375 -27.68 1.92 -4.06
N ALA A 376 -27.60 3.21 -3.73
CA ALA A 376 -27.18 3.66 -2.41
C ALA A 376 -28.07 3.12 -1.30
N GLY A 377 -29.39 3.22 -1.46
CA GLY A 377 -30.35 2.67 -0.50
C GLY A 377 -30.27 1.14 -0.39
N ALA A 378 -30.27 0.45 -1.52
CA ALA A 378 -30.27 -1.02 -1.55
C ALA A 378 -28.97 -1.63 -1.01
N LEU A 379 -27.83 -0.96 -1.21
CA LEU A 379 -26.52 -1.38 -0.73
C LEU A 379 -26.12 -0.75 0.62
N ARG A 380 -27.01 0.04 1.24
CA ARG A 380 -26.81 0.80 2.48
C ARG A 380 -25.52 1.64 2.45
N ILE A 381 -25.35 2.42 1.40
CA ILE A 381 -24.25 3.37 1.23
C ILE A 381 -24.58 4.65 1.99
N ASP A 382 -23.81 4.98 3.04
CA ASP A 382 -24.05 6.18 3.85
C ASP A 382 -23.48 7.43 3.16
N LEU A 383 -22.29 7.31 2.55
CA LEU A 383 -21.63 8.40 1.80
C LEU A 383 -21.28 7.95 0.38
N TRP A 384 -21.80 8.67 -0.62
CA TRP A 384 -21.51 8.43 -2.03
C TRP A 384 -20.56 9.49 -2.58
N GLY A 385 -19.29 9.12 -2.76
CA GLY A 385 -18.29 9.97 -3.40
C GLY A 385 -18.46 9.94 -4.91
N ALA A 386 -19.12 10.95 -5.48
CA ALA A 386 -19.41 11.01 -6.90
C ALA A 386 -18.18 11.43 -7.72
N LYS A 387 -17.71 10.52 -8.57
CA LYS A 387 -16.53 10.73 -9.41
C LYS A 387 -16.79 11.66 -10.58
N ASN A 388 -16.02 12.74 -10.65
CA ASN A 388 -15.98 13.67 -11.78
C ASN A 388 -17.39 14.09 -12.22
N ALA A 389 -18.23 14.36 -11.22
CA ALA A 389 -19.64 14.64 -11.42
C ALA A 389 -19.84 15.99 -12.12
N PRO A 390 -20.60 16.05 -13.22
CA PRO A 390 -20.91 17.32 -13.86
C PRO A 390 -21.67 18.26 -12.91
N ALA A 391 -21.57 19.57 -13.16
CA ALA A 391 -22.23 20.60 -12.37
C ALA A 391 -23.74 20.30 -12.20
N GLY A 392 -24.18 20.25 -10.94
CA GLY A 392 -25.56 19.99 -10.56
C GLY A 392 -26.00 18.52 -10.55
N TRP A 393 -25.15 17.56 -10.93
CA TRP A 393 -25.48 16.13 -10.81
C TRP A 393 -25.62 15.72 -9.33
N ILE A 394 -24.64 16.07 -8.48
CA ILE A 394 -24.67 15.78 -7.03
C ILE A 394 -25.91 16.38 -6.36
N ALA A 395 -26.22 17.65 -6.66
CA ALA A 395 -27.41 18.31 -6.13
C ALA A 395 -28.72 17.61 -6.57
N THR A 396 -28.78 17.11 -7.81
CA THR A 396 -29.93 16.35 -8.30
C THR A 396 -30.06 15.02 -7.56
N ALA A 397 -28.95 14.28 -7.40
CA ALA A 397 -28.94 13.01 -6.69
C ALA A 397 -29.33 13.19 -5.21
N GLN A 398 -28.83 14.23 -4.54
CA GLN A 398 -29.20 14.53 -3.16
C GLN A 398 -30.69 14.87 -3.04
N ALA A 399 -31.24 15.70 -3.93
CA ALA A 399 -32.67 16.03 -3.91
C ALA A 399 -33.57 14.78 -4.06
N ILE A 400 -33.19 13.85 -4.95
CA ILE A 400 -33.89 12.57 -5.11
C ILE A 400 -33.79 11.71 -3.85
N ALA A 401 -32.60 11.66 -3.21
CA ALA A 401 -32.41 10.95 -1.96
C ALA A 401 -33.28 11.51 -0.83
N ASP A 402 -33.33 12.84 -0.69
CA ASP A 402 -34.13 13.54 0.31
C ASP A 402 -35.63 13.31 0.10
N GLU A 403 -36.11 13.43 -1.14
CA GLU A 403 -37.52 13.16 -1.51
C GLU A 403 -37.92 11.72 -1.18
N ARG A 404 -37.04 10.76 -1.49
CA ARG A 404 -37.26 9.33 -1.26
C ARG A 404 -36.88 8.86 0.14
N LYS A 405 -36.37 9.76 0.99
CA LYS A 405 -35.88 9.47 2.35
C LYS A 405 -34.83 8.35 2.37
N VAL A 406 -33.96 8.31 1.36
CA VAL A 406 -32.83 7.39 1.32
C VAL A 406 -31.68 8.02 2.12
N PRO A 407 -31.15 7.36 3.17
CA PRO A 407 -30.18 7.95 4.08
C PRO A 407 -28.76 7.91 3.48
N VAL A 408 -28.54 8.62 2.37
CA VAL A 408 -27.25 8.78 1.71
C VAL A 408 -26.90 10.26 1.58
N THR A 409 -25.63 10.59 1.81
CA THR A 409 -25.10 11.92 1.46
C THR A 409 -24.18 11.80 0.25
N PHE A 410 -24.45 12.56 -0.80
CA PHE A 410 -23.58 12.66 -1.96
C PHE A 410 -22.49 13.72 -1.73
N VAL A 411 -21.25 13.37 -2.06
CA VAL A 411 -20.07 14.22 -1.88
C VAL A 411 -19.22 14.24 -3.15
N VAL A 412 -18.31 15.20 -3.27
CA VAL A 412 -17.36 15.26 -4.39
C VAL A 412 -16.27 14.21 -4.18
N SER A 413 -15.94 13.45 -5.23
CA SER A 413 -14.83 12.49 -5.19
C SER A 413 -14.11 12.44 -6.54
N ASN A 414 -13.46 13.53 -6.95
CA ASN A 414 -12.92 13.63 -8.31
C ASN A 414 -11.55 12.94 -8.43
N GLU A 415 -11.35 12.28 -9.57
CA GLU A 415 -10.03 11.89 -10.05
C GLU A 415 -9.60 12.97 -11.05
N GLU A 416 -8.65 13.82 -10.68
CA GLU A 416 -8.15 14.89 -11.55
C GLU A 416 -7.03 14.38 -12.46
N TYR A 417 -7.36 13.34 -13.23
CA TYR A 417 -6.49 12.69 -14.19
C TYR A 417 -5.84 13.72 -15.12
N GLY A 418 -4.53 13.60 -15.35
CA GLY A 418 -3.76 14.56 -16.14
C GLY A 418 -3.22 15.75 -15.34
N THR A 419 -3.45 15.80 -14.02
CA THR A 419 -2.64 16.65 -13.13
C THR A 419 -1.29 15.98 -12.93
N PHE A 420 -0.21 16.67 -13.30
CA PHE A 420 1.15 16.15 -13.16
C PHE A 420 1.95 16.95 -12.14
N VAL A 421 2.63 16.23 -11.24
CA VAL A 421 3.51 16.81 -10.23
C VAL A 421 4.94 16.37 -10.49
N LYS A 422 5.84 17.36 -10.58
CA LYS A 422 7.28 17.16 -10.75
C LYS A 422 7.98 17.16 -9.39
N VAL A 423 8.79 16.13 -9.16
CA VAL A 423 9.77 16.09 -8.07
C VAL A 423 11.16 15.89 -8.66
N ALA A 424 12.05 16.85 -8.40
CA ALA A 424 13.39 16.86 -8.97
C ALA A 424 14.15 15.55 -8.66
N GLY A 425 14.75 14.94 -9.68
CA GLY A 425 15.44 13.64 -9.58
C GLY A 425 14.53 12.40 -9.58
N LEU A 426 13.24 12.56 -9.24
CA LEU A 426 12.31 11.44 -9.07
C LEU A 426 11.33 11.27 -10.24
N GLY A 427 10.97 12.34 -10.96
CA GLY A 427 10.16 12.29 -12.19
C GLY A 427 8.94 13.21 -12.18
N ILE A 428 8.06 13.03 -13.17
CA ILE A 428 6.83 13.81 -13.35
C ILE A 428 5.62 12.87 -13.38
N TYR A 429 4.90 12.77 -12.27
CA TYR A 429 3.87 11.75 -12.06
C TYR A 429 2.46 12.30 -12.04
N SER A 430 1.52 11.54 -12.58
CA SER A 430 0.06 11.75 -12.47
C SER A 430 -0.54 10.98 -11.29
N HIS A 431 -1.89 10.94 -11.17
CA HIS A 431 -2.64 10.28 -10.08
C HIS A 431 -2.19 10.74 -8.68
N THR A 432 -1.84 12.02 -8.59
CA THR A 432 -1.47 12.72 -7.37
C THR A 432 -2.64 13.55 -6.81
N SER A 433 -3.76 13.65 -7.55
CA SER A 433 -4.85 14.59 -7.26
C SER A 433 -6.21 13.88 -7.26
N ASP A 434 -6.31 12.80 -6.49
CA ASP A 434 -7.59 12.17 -6.18
C ASP A 434 -8.16 12.83 -4.93
N ILE A 435 -9.24 13.56 -5.13
CA ILE A 435 -9.80 14.47 -4.14
C ILE A 435 -11.11 13.90 -3.61
N ILE A 436 -11.38 14.17 -2.33
CA ILE A 436 -12.71 13.99 -1.75
C ILE A 436 -13.08 15.23 -0.95
N ALA A 437 -14.31 15.73 -1.09
CA ALA A 437 -14.75 16.96 -0.45
C ALA A 437 -16.27 17.02 -0.28
N PRO A 438 -16.80 17.87 0.62
CA PRO A 438 -18.23 18.14 0.71
C PRO A 438 -18.84 18.55 -0.65
N ALA A 439 -20.13 18.28 -0.87
CA ALA A 439 -20.83 18.54 -2.13
C ALA A 439 -20.66 19.96 -2.68
N ASN A 440 -20.68 20.96 -1.80
CA ASN A 440 -20.62 22.39 -2.15
C ASN A 440 -19.23 23.01 -1.92
N ALA A 441 -18.20 22.17 -1.77
CA ALA A 441 -16.85 22.64 -1.53
C ALA A 441 -16.29 23.36 -2.77
N ASP A 442 -15.83 24.60 -2.57
CA ASP A 442 -15.03 25.31 -3.56
C ASP A 442 -13.55 25.23 -3.16
N PHE A 443 -12.79 24.53 -4.00
CA PHE A 443 -11.35 24.35 -3.87
C PHE A 443 -10.61 24.80 -5.13
N GLY A 444 -11.24 25.62 -5.96
CA GLY A 444 -10.70 26.12 -7.21
C GLY A 444 -10.68 25.10 -8.35
N SER A 445 -10.16 25.53 -9.50
CA SER A 445 -10.06 24.71 -10.71
C SER A 445 -9.01 23.61 -10.58
N SER A 446 -9.27 22.48 -11.23
CA SER A 446 -8.29 21.40 -11.37
C SER A 446 -7.07 21.88 -12.15
N LEU A 447 -5.90 21.30 -11.83
CA LEU A 447 -4.65 21.47 -12.57
C LEU A 447 -4.52 20.48 -13.74
N SER A 448 -5.56 19.69 -14.02
CA SER A 448 -5.57 18.72 -15.11
C SER A 448 -5.35 19.40 -16.46
N GLY A 449 -4.40 18.86 -17.23
CA GLY A 449 -4.04 19.39 -18.55
C GLY A 449 -3.12 20.61 -18.53
N GLU A 450 -2.77 21.14 -17.36
CA GLU A 450 -1.74 22.17 -17.23
C GLU A 450 -0.31 21.59 -17.34
N GLU A 451 0.68 22.48 -17.42
CA GLU A 451 2.09 22.10 -17.24
C GLU A 451 2.33 21.47 -15.86
N ALA A 452 3.35 20.62 -15.77
CA ALA A 452 3.65 19.95 -14.51
C ALA A 452 4.12 20.98 -13.47
N VAL A 453 3.53 20.93 -12.28
CA VAL A 453 3.87 21.81 -11.17
C VAL A 453 4.80 21.10 -10.18
N GLY A 454 5.66 21.84 -9.49
CA GLY A 454 6.44 21.29 -8.37
C GLY A 454 5.55 20.93 -7.17
N TRP A 455 6.02 20.07 -6.27
CA TRP A 455 5.25 19.64 -5.10
C TRP A 455 4.74 20.81 -4.23
N GLU A 456 5.59 21.76 -3.85
CA GLU A 456 5.16 22.93 -3.05
C GLU A 456 4.10 23.78 -3.78
N GLU A 457 4.22 23.89 -5.09
CA GLU A 457 3.25 24.63 -5.91
C GLU A 457 1.92 23.89 -6.03
N PHE A 458 1.95 22.57 -6.19
CA PHE A 458 0.76 21.71 -6.09
C PHE A 458 0.09 21.87 -4.72
N ARG A 459 0.86 21.85 -3.64
CA ARG A 459 0.32 22.05 -2.28
C ARG A 459 -0.38 23.40 -2.17
N ARG A 460 0.25 24.47 -2.66
CA ARG A 460 -0.30 25.84 -2.58
C ARG A 460 -1.54 26.03 -3.45
N ARG A 461 -1.51 25.57 -4.71
CA ARG A 461 -2.56 25.81 -5.71
C ARG A 461 -3.73 24.84 -5.59
N ARG A 462 -3.48 23.61 -5.15
CA ARG A 462 -4.50 22.54 -5.15
C ARG A 462 -4.85 22.04 -3.74
N LEU A 463 -3.87 21.58 -2.98
CA LEU A 463 -4.13 20.98 -1.66
C LEU A 463 -4.63 21.99 -0.62
N ALA A 464 -4.00 23.15 -0.50
CA ALA A 464 -4.36 24.12 0.53
C ALA A 464 -5.80 24.66 0.37
N PRO A 465 -6.30 25.01 -0.84
CA PRO A 465 -7.72 25.27 -1.05
C PRO A 465 -8.62 24.10 -0.67
N LEU A 466 -8.26 22.88 -1.06
CA LEU A 466 -9.00 21.65 -0.75
C LEU A 466 -9.12 21.42 0.77
N GLU A 467 -8.02 21.59 1.52
CA GLU A 467 -8.04 21.42 2.98
C GLU A 467 -8.87 22.50 3.67
N ARG A 468 -8.83 23.75 3.20
CA ARG A 468 -9.62 24.87 3.75
C ARG A 468 -11.13 24.63 3.65
N CYS A 469 -11.60 23.98 2.59
CA CYS A 469 -13.01 23.63 2.43
C CYS A 469 -13.36 22.25 3.04
N GLY A 470 -12.46 21.67 3.85
CA GLY A 470 -12.70 20.40 4.54
C GLY A 470 -12.54 19.16 3.65
N GLY A 471 -11.99 19.29 2.44
CA GLY A 471 -11.64 18.18 1.56
C GLY A 471 -10.28 17.56 1.90
N ARG A 472 -9.99 16.40 1.31
CA ARG A 472 -8.75 15.63 1.50
C ARG A 472 -8.28 15.01 0.19
N LEU A 473 -6.99 14.69 0.12
CA LEU A 473 -6.46 13.82 -0.91
C LEU A 473 -6.57 12.35 -0.48
N ILE A 474 -6.75 11.47 -1.47
CA ILE A 474 -6.64 10.03 -1.35
C ILE A 474 -5.45 9.61 -2.20
N TRP A 475 -4.53 8.82 -1.66
CA TRP A 475 -3.43 8.30 -2.46
C TRP A 475 -3.96 7.11 -3.27
N GLN A 476 -3.95 7.18 -4.60
CA GLN A 476 -4.45 6.09 -5.43
C GLN A 476 -3.38 5.02 -5.68
N PHE A 477 -2.31 5.32 -6.44
CA PHE A 477 -1.24 4.36 -6.70
C PHE A 477 0.05 5.04 -7.19
N GLY A 478 1.20 4.39 -6.98
CA GLY A 478 2.49 4.82 -7.53
C GLY A 478 3.63 3.86 -7.16
N GLU A 479 4.01 3.01 -8.11
CA GLU A 479 4.99 1.93 -7.92
C GLU A 479 6.42 2.42 -7.64
N ASN A 480 6.67 3.73 -7.81
CA ASN A 480 7.89 4.39 -7.42
C ASN A 480 7.89 4.61 -5.89
N GLU A 481 8.32 3.58 -5.14
CA GLU A 481 8.35 3.60 -3.67
C GLU A 481 9.09 4.82 -3.14
N GLU A 482 10.21 5.21 -3.75
CA GLU A 482 11.01 6.36 -3.34
C GLU A 482 10.18 7.65 -3.37
N LEU A 483 9.46 7.92 -4.47
CA LEU A 483 8.58 9.09 -4.59
C LEU A 483 7.37 9.00 -3.65
N THR A 484 6.70 7.86 -3.62
CA THR A 484 5.47 7.66 -2.84
C THR A 484 5.72 7.86 -1.35
N ARG A 485 6.86 7.36 -0.83
CA ARG A 485 7.26 7.62 0.55
C ARG A 485 7.34 9.10 0.86
N LEU A 486 7.91 9.91 -0.05
CA LEU A 486 8.03 11.35 0.20
C LEU A 486 6.65 12.02 0.30
N TYR A 487 5.71 11.68 -0.59
CA TYR A 487 4.35 12.22 -0.51
C TYR A 487 3.61 11.82 0.77
N LEU A 488 3.72 10.56 1.18
CA LEU A 488 3.04 10.06 2.39
C LEU A 488 3.69 10.59 3.67
N ASP A 489 5.01 10.70 3.71
CA ASP A 489 5.75 11.27 4.84
C ASP A 489 5.45 12.76 5.01
N ASP A 490 5.45 13.50 3.90
CA ASP A 490 5.04 14.90 3.91
C ASP A 490 3.60 15.08 4.40
N SER A 491 2.72 14.15 4.03
CA SER A 491 1.32 14.16 4.48
C SER A 491 1.21 13.94 5.99
N LEU A 492 2.08 13.13 6.57
CA LEU A 492 2.15 12.94 8.03
C LEU A 492 2.69 14.17 8.77
N GLU A 493 3.62 14.92 8.15
CA GLU A 493 4.22 16.11 8.77
C GLU A 493 3.37 17.38 8.60
N ARG A 494 2.79 17.59 7.41
CA ARG A 494 2.17 18.86 7.01
C ARG A 494 0.70 18.74 6.58
N GLY A 495 0.08 17.56 6.66
CA GLY A 495 -1.23 17.28 6.06
C GLY A 495 -1.12 17.00 4.56
N GLY A 496 -2.15 16.42 3.95
CA GLY A 496 -2.09 15.96 2.56
C GLY A 496 -3.00 14.76 2.32
N TYR A 497 -2.41 13.65 1.87
CA TYR A 497 -3.11 12.38 1.70
C TYR A 497 -3.64 11.89 3.05
N ALA A 498 -4.97 11.79 3.16
CA ALA A 498 -5.65 11.37 4.38
C ALA A 498 -6.00 9.89 4.40
N ALA A 499 -5.88 9.21 3.26
CA ALA A 499 -6.07 7.78 3.11
C ALA A 499 -5.24 7.23 1.95
N ILE A 500 -5.00 5.92 1.95
CA ILE A 500 -4.30 5.15 0.92
C ILE A 500 -5.28 4.14 0.31
N SER A 501 -5.43 4.18 -1.00
CA SER A 501 -6.21 3.20 -1.76
C SER A 501 -5.57 1.81 -1.68
N THR A 502 -6.41 0.79 -1.58
CA THR A 502 -6.00 -0.62 -1.55
C THR A 502 -6.82 -1.41 -2.58
N PHE A 503 -8.08 -1.70 -2.27
CA PHE A 503 -8.97 -2.42 -3.19
C PHE A 503 -9.45 -1.51 -4.31
N HIS A 504 -9.29 -1.99 -5.54
CA HIS A 504 -9.58 -1.26 -6.76
C HIS A 504 -10.13 -2.20 -7.84
N PHE A 505 -10.84 -1.66 -8.84
CA PHE A 505 -11.37 -2.47 -9.95
C PHE A 505 -10.25 -3.01 -10.86
N GLY A 506 -9.23 -2.17 -11.07
CA GLY A 506 -8.06 -2.44 -11.91
C GLY A 506 -7.07 -3.36 -11.19
N ASN A 507 -6.36 -2.86 -10.17
CA ASN A 507 -5.51 -3.70 -9.33
C ASN A 507 -6.33 -4.26 -8.16
N PRO A 508 -6.41 -5.59 -7.98
CA PRO A 508 -7.23 -6.16 -6.92
C PRO A 508 -6.91 -5.65 -5.52
N ASP A 509 -5.62 -5.37 -5.27
CA ASP A 509 -5.13 -4.87 -4.01
C ASP A 509 -3.78 -4.16 -4.22
N PHE A 510 -3.75 -2.83 -4.15
CA PHE A 510 -2.51 -2.07 -4.23
C PHE A 510 -1.53 -2.40 -3.11
N ALA A 511 -1.99 -2.82 -1.92
CA ALA A 511 -1.07 -3.23 -0.85
C ALA A 511 -0.35 -4.57 -1.14
N ASN A 512 -0.78 -5.29 -2.18
CA ASN A 512 -0.11 -6.48 -2.69
C ASN A 512 0.93 -6.15 -3.77
N SER A 513 0.68 -5.15 -4.64
CA SER A 513 1.67 -4.68 -5.62
C SER A 513 2.71 -3.72 -5.03
N GLU A 514 2.31 -2.94 -4.02
CA GLU A 514 3.09 -1.90 -3.35
C GLU A 514 3.15 -2.20 -1.85
N PRO A 515 3.78 -3.33 -1.45
CA PRO A 515 3.76 -3.82 -0.06
C PRO A 515 4.34 -2.83 0.95
N PHE A 516 5.17 -1.87 0.53
CA PHE A 516 5.69 -0.82 1.41
C PHE A 516 4.58 0.09 1.98
N LEU A 517 3.42 0.20 1.32
CA LEU A 517 2.27 0.96 1.83
C LEU A 517 1.83 0.45 3.22
N LYS A 518 2.05 -0.85 3.52
CA LYS A 518 1.74 -1.44 4.83
C LYS A 518 2.55 -0.85 5.98
N GLU A 519 3.71 -0.24 5.72
CA GLU A 519 4.47 0.47 6.75
C GLU A 519 3.75 1.72 7.26
N TYR A 520 2.87 2.31 6.44
CA TYR A 520 2.01 3.45 6.80
C TYR A 520 0.70 3.03 7.48
N GLY A 521 0.43 1.73 7.57
CA GLY A 521 -0.71 1.19 8.30
C GLY A 521 -0.67 1.64 9.77
N GLY A 522 -1.81 2.06 10.31
CA GLY A 522 -1.85 2.66 11.66
C GLY A 522 -1.59 4.17 11.68
N ARG A 523 -1.09 4.75 10.58
CA ARG A 523 -0.78 6.19 10.42
C ARG A 523 -1.68 6.86 9.41
N ILE A 524 -1.86 6.23 8.26
CA ILE A 524 -2.78 6.66 7.20
C ILE A 524 -3.75 5.48 6.94
N PRO A 525 -5.07 5.69 7.00
CA PRO A 525 -6.06 4.62 6.81
C PRO A 525 -6.07 4.08 5.39
N PHE A 526 -6.38 2.78 5.28
CA PHE A 526 -6.62 2.12 4.00
C PHE A 526 -8.09 2.21 3.59
N VAL A 527 -8.34 2.48 2.31
CA VAL A 527 -9.68 2.59 1.72
C VAL A 527 -9.80 1.72 0.47
N GLY A 528 -11.02 1.31 0.14
CA GLY A 528 -11.38 0.84 -1.19
C GLY A 528 -11.76 2.02 -2.06
N LEU A 529 -11.19 2.09 -3.27
CA LEU A 529 -11.42 3.16 -4.24
C LEU A 529 -12.13 2.57 -5.47
N GLN A 530 -13.35 3.03 -5.72
CA GLN A 530 -14.18 2.50 -6.80
C GLN A 530 -13.57 2.80 -8.16
N ASP A 531 -13.03 4.02 -8.34
CA ASP A 531 -12.51 4.52 -9.61
C ASP A 531 -13.51 4.24 -10.76
N ALA A 532 -14.73 4.76 -10.58
CA ALA A 532 -15.85 4.43 -11.45
C ALA A 532 -15.63 4.87 -12.89
N HIS A 533 -15.83 3.93 -13.81
CA HIS A 533 -15.82 4.13 -15.25
C HIS A 533 -17.21 3.85 -15.83
N GLY A 534 -17.48 4.41 -17.01
CA GLY A 534 -18.74 4.23 -17.71
C GLY A 534 -19.67 5.44 -17.61
N SER A 535 -20.83 5.33 -18.26
CA SER A 535 -21.76 6.44 -18.44
C SER A 535 -23.00 6.36 -17.55
N GLU A 536 -23.22 5.24 -16.86
CA GLU A 536 -24.44 4.96 -16.11
C GLU A 536 -24.15 4.30 -14.77
N SER A 537 -24.76 4.82 -13.71
CA SER A 537 -24.56 4.32 -12.34
C SER A 537 -24.95 2.85 -12.19
N TRP A 538 -26.02 2.41 -12.86
CA TRP A 538 -26.52 1.04 -12.81
C TRP A 538 -25.51 -0.03 -13.24
N TRP A 539 -24.62 0.32 -14.18
CA TRP A 539 -23.66 -0.63 -14.76
C TRP A 539 -22.34 -0.74 -13.98
N TRP A 540 -22.21 -0.03 -12.85
CA TRP A 540 -21.09 -0.18 -11.91
C TRP A 540 -21.43 -1.13 -10.73
N GLY A 541 -22.58 -1.80 -10.79
CA GLY A 541 -23.09 -2.55 -9.65
C GLY A 541 -22.18 -3.68 -9.17
N ASP A 542 -21.50 -4.41 -10.06
CA ASP A 542 -20.58 -5.50 -9.66
C ASP A 542 -19.45 -4.99 -8.77
N GLN A 543 -18.94 -3.77 -9.02
CA GLN A 543 -17.87 -3.16 -8.23
C GLN A 543 -18.39 -2.62 -6.89
N LEU A 544 -19.59 -2.00 -6.88
CA LEU A 544 -20.26 -1.56 -5.65
C LEU A 544 -20.61 -2.74 -4.71
N THR A 545 -20.84 -3.93 -5.28
CA THR A 545 -21.02 -5.19 -4.53
C THR A 545 -19.75 -6.01 -4.37
N GLY A 546 -18.60 -5.54 -4.87
CA GLY A 546 -17.35 -6.29 -4.78
C GLY A 546 -16.43 -5.82 -3.66
N PHE A 547 -16.36 -4.51 -3.44
CA PHE A 547 -15.57 -3.94 -2.35
C PHE A 547 -16.13 -2.58 -1.91
N ARG A 548 -15.86 -2.20 -0.66
CA ARG A 548 -16.27 -0.91 -0.08
C ARG A 548 -15.37 -0.50 1.07
N THR A 549 -15.53 0.75 1.52
CA THR A 549 -14.86 1.26 2.71
C THR A 549 -15.86 1.36 3.85
N LEU A 550 -15.50 0.83 5.00
CA LEU A 550 -16.20 1.00 6.27
C LEU A 550 -15.50 2.07 7.09
N PHE A 551 -16.25 2.87 7.83
CA PHE A 551 -15.71 3.82 8.80
C PHE A 551 -16.54 3.84 10.08
N LEU A 552 -15.87 4.09 11.21
CA LEU A 552 -16.55 4.18 12.50
C LEU A 552 -16.83 5.64 12.84
N ALA A 553 -18.11 5.97 13.00
CA ALA A 553 -18.54 7.27 13.52
C ALA A 553 -19.87 7.12 14.27
N THR A 554 -20.27 8.16 14.99
CA THR A 554 -21.58 8.19 15.66
C THR A 554 -22.72 8.48 14.68
N GLU A 555 -22.43 9.15 13.57
CA GLU A 555 -23.38 9.61 12.57
C GLU A 555 -22.79 9.50 11.17
N ALA A 556 -23.65 9.28 10.17
CA ALA A 556 -23.32 9.29 8.75
C ALA A 556 -23.15 10.74 8.25
N SER A 557 -22.06 11.38 8.65
CA SER A 557 -21.76 12.77 8.31
C SER A 557 -20.34 12.93 7.77
N TRP A 558 -20.12 14.03 7.05
CA TRP A 558 -18.78 14.39 6.58
C TRP A 558 -17.79 14.58 7.74
N GLU A 559 -18.23 15.18 8.84
CA GLU A 559 -17.42 15.34 10.05
C GLU A 559 -17.09 13.99 10.69
N GLY A 560 -18.06 13.06 10.72
CA GLY A 560 -17.87 11.68 11.15
C GLY A 560 -16.79 10.98 10.33
N TRP A 561 -16.83 11.14 9.00
CA TRP A 561 -15.81 10.63 8.09
C TRP A 561 -14.42 11.23 8.34
N LEU A 562 -14.29 12.56 8.43
CA LEU A 562 -13.02 13.22 8.72
C LEU A 562 -12.44 12.79 10.08
N LYS A 563 -13.31 12.59 11.08
CA LYS A 563 -12.90 12.07 12.39
C LYS A 563 -12.43 10.63 12.30
N ALA A 564 -13.10 9.78 11.52
CA ALA A 564 -12.68 8.40 11.30
C ALA A 564 -11.31 8.34 10.62
N LEU A 565 -11.07 9.13 9.58
CA LEU A 565 -9.76 9.25 8.92
C LEU A 565 -8.66 9.64 9.92
N LYS A 566 -8.89 10.72 10.68
CA LYS A 566 -7.92 11.24 11.67
C LYS A 566 -7.57 10.22 12.77
N ASN A 567 -8.53 9.40 13.18
CA ASN A 567 -8.33 8.41 14.25
C ASN A 567 -7.98 7.02 13.71
N ASN A 568 -7.84 6.86 12.40
CA ASN A 568 -7.61 5.59 11.74
C ASN A 568 -8.71 4.55 12.04
N TRP A 569 -9.97 4.98 12.07
CA TRP A 569 -11.15 4.15 12.31
C TRP A 569 -11.81 3.71 11.01
N VAL A 570 -11.01 3.21 10.08
CA VAL A 570 -11.43 2.88 8.71
C VAL A 570 -10.97 1.47 8.37
N VAL A 571 -11.80 0.75 7.62
CA VAL A 571 -11.51 -0.60 7.13
C VAL A 571 -11.95 -0.71 5.67
N ALA A 572 -11.01 -1.00 4.76
CA ALA A 572 -11.36 -1.42 3.41
C ALA A 572 -11.76 -2.90 3.43
N VAL A 573 -12.84 -3.27 2.75
CA VAL A 573 -13.35 -4.65 2.68
C VAL A 573 -13.61 -5.06 1.23
N ARG A 574 -13.18 -6.25 0.85
CA ARG A 574 -13.46 -6.88 -0.45
C ARG A 574 -14.07 -8.27 -0.24
N HIS A 575 -15.10 -8.57 -1.01
CA HIS A 575 -15.75 -9.88 -1.08
C HIS A 575 -16.36 -10.03 -2.48
N ASP A 576 -15.65 -10.71 -3.38
CA ASP A 576 -16.09 -10.94 -4.76
C ASP A 576 -15.36 -12.15 -5.39
N ALA A 577 -15.62 -12.39 -6.68
CA ALA A 577 -14.94 -13.44 -7.43
C ALA A 577 -13.40 -13.27 -7.46
N VAL A 578 -12.89 -12.04 -7.35
CA VAL A 578 -11.44 -11.78 -7.33
C VAL A 578 -10.83 -12.22 -6.00
N SER A 579 -11.58 -12.12 -4.91
CA SER A 579 -11.20 -12.71 -3.62
C SER A 579 -11.60 -14.18 -3.46
N SER A 580 -12.10 -14.83 -4.53
CA SER A 580 -12.66 -16.19 -4.46
C SER A 580 -13.75 -16.32 -3.39
N SER A 581 -14.53 -15.25 -3.20
CA SER A 581 -15.56 -15.12 -2.16
C SER A 581 -15.02 -15.27 -0.72
N GLU A 582 -13.72 -15.06 -0.52
CA GLU A 582 -13.15 -14.82 0.80
C GLU A 582 -13.25 -13.34 1.14
N THR A 583 -13.42 -13.02 2.43
CA THR A 583 -13.46 -11.64 2.90
C THR A 583 -12.06 -11.13 3.16
N TRP A 584 -11.60 -10.15 2.39
CA TRP A 584 -10.32 -9.49 2.62
C TRP A 584 -10.53 -8.15 3.30
N MET A 585 -9.70 -7.84 4.30
CA MET A 585 -9.79 -6.59 5.06
C MET A 585 -8.43 -5.91 5.22
N HIS A 586 -8.42 -4.59 5.08
CA HIS A 586 -7.31 -3.71 5.47
C HIS A 586 -7.82 -2.69 6.48
N GLY A 587 -7.45 -2.86 7.77
CA GLY A 587 -7.96 -2.03 8.85
C GLY A 587 -6.96 -1.04 9.42
N GLY A 588 -7.46 -0.12 10.26
CA GLY A 588 -6.66 0.89 10.94
C GLY A 588 -6.09 0.48 12.31
N GLY A 589 -5.96 -0.82 12.58
CA GLY A 589 -5.63 -1.34 13.89
C GLY A 589 -6.39 -2.63 14.23
N ALA A 590 -5.76 -3.52 14.99
CA ALA A 590 -6.42 -4.71 15.55
C ALA A 590 -7.75 -4.40 16.26
N GLU A 591 -7.82 -3.34 17.06
CA GLU A 591 -9.04 -2.94 17.79
C GLU A 591 -10.19 -2.52 16.85
N VAL A 592 -9.87 -1.83 15.75
CA VAL A 592 -10.85 -1.39 14.74
C VAL A 592 -11.34 -2.59 13.95
N LEU A 593 -10.45 -3.49 13.55
CA LEU A 593 -10.81 -4.75 12.88
C LEU A 593 -11.70 -5.62 13.77
N GLU A 594 -11.36 -5.76 15.06
CA GLU A 594 -12.17 -6.51 16.01
C GLU A 594 -13.57 -5.89 16.19
N PHE A 595 -13.65 -4.55 16.28
CA PHE A 595 -14.92 -3.84 16.38
C PHE A 595 -15.83 -4.11 15.17
N VAL A 596 -15.26 -4.07 13.97
CA VAL A 596 -15.96 -4.33 12.70
C VAL A 596 -16.39 -5.80 12.60
N ARG A 597 -15.51 -6.76 12.91
CA ARG A 597 -15.81 -8.20 12.88
C ARG A 597 -16.93 -8.57 13.85
N ARG A 598 -16.94 -8.02 15.07
CA ARG A 598 -18.01 -8.27 16.06
C ARG A 598 -19.39 -7.77 15.62
N ARG A 599 -19.45 -6.89 14.61
CA ARG A 599 -20.68 -6.28 14.08
C ARG A 599 -20.89 -6.62 12.61
N GLU A 600 -20.32 -7.74 12.15
CA GLU A 600 -20.39 -8.14 10.74
C GLU A 600 -21.81 -8.13 10.20
N GLU A 601 -22.79 -8.64 10.96
CA GLU A 601 -24.20 -8.67 10.58
C GLU A 601 -24.81 -7.28 10.29
N GLU A 602 -24.24 -6.20 10.83
CA GLU A 602 -24.74 -4.84 10.64
C GLU A 602 -24.39 -4.26 9.25
N TRP A 603 -23.29 -4.71 8.65
CA TRP A 603 -22.71 -4.10 7.44
C TRP A 603 -22.40 -5.08 6.30
N ARG A 604 -22.39 -6.40 6.57
CA ARG A 604 -22.14 -7.45 5.58
C ARG A 604 -23.18 -7.40 4.47
N TRP A 605 -22.72 -7.32 3.21
CA TRP A 605 -23.60 -7.24 2.04
C TRP A 605 -23.74 -8.56 1.28
N TRP A 606 -22.83 -9.52 1.48
CA TRP A 606 -23.01 -10.87 0.96
C TRP A 606 -23.85 -11.68 1.95
N ASP A 607 -24.63 -12.64 1.45
CA ASP A 607 -25.53 -13.47 2.26
C ASP A 607 -26.39 -12.63 3.21
N ASN A 608 -26.87 -11.49 2.74
CA ASN A 608 -27.73 -10.57 3.48
C ASN A 608 -28.93 -10.14 2.63
N PRO A 609 -30.14 -10.67 2.87
CA PRO A 609 -31.31 -10.31 2.08
C PRO A 609 -31.73 -8.84 2.23
N GLY A 610 -31.26 -8.16 3.28
CA GLY A 610 -31.55 -6.74 3.54
C GLY A 610 -30.52 -5.76 2.96
N ILE A 611 -29.46 -6.25 2.31
CA ILE A 611 -28.41 -5.45 1.67
C ILE A 611 -28.02 -6.16 0.36
N GLY A 612 -28.49 -5.67 -0.78
CA GLY A 612 -28.26 -6.35 -2.05
C GLY A 612 -28.52 -5.46 -3.25
N ARG A 613 -27.90 -5.80 -4.39
CA ARG A 613 -28.18 -5.12 -5.65
C ARG A 613 -29.59 -5.52 -6.13
N PRO A 614 -30.46 -4.57 -6.50
CA PRO A 614 -31.79 -4.91 -7.02
C PRO A 614 -31.68 -5.67 -8.35
N ALA A 615 -32.57 -6.65 -8.55
CA ALA A 615 -32.66 -7.40 -9.81
C ALA A 615 -33.16 -6.53 -10.98
N VAL A 616 -33.93 -5.48 -10.69
CA VAL A 616 -34.50 -4.56 -11.66
C VAL A 616 -34.58 -3.14 -11.11
N SER A 617 -34.33 -2.15 -11.97
CA SER A 617 -34.64 -0.74 -11.75
C SER A 617 -35.73 -0.30 -12.72
N VAL A 618 -36.65 0.54 -12.25
CA VAL A 618 -37.64 1.23 -13.07
C VAL A 618 -37.62 2.73 -12.74
N VAL A 619 -37.51 3.55 -13.78
CA VAL A 619 -37.45 5.02 -13.67
C VAL A 619 -38.47 5.64 -14.61
N ALA A 620 -39.32 6.52 -14.08
CA ALA A 620 -40.17 7.39 -14.89
C ALA A 620 -39.36 8.61 -15.32
N VAL A 621 -39.03 8.67 -16.61
CA VAL A 621 -38.19 9.68 -17.23
C VAL A 621 -39.06 10.73 -17.91
N ARG A 622 -38.87 11.99 -17.52
CA ARG A 622 -39.53 13.17 -18.08
C ARG A 622 -38.57 13.99 -18.94
N ARG A 623 -39.10 15.01 -19.61
CA ARG A 623 -38.31 15.88 -20.48
C ARG A 623 -37.25 16.64 -19.70
N GLU A 624 -37.53 17.06 -18.47
CA GLU A 624 -36.67 17.85 -17.60
C GLU A 624 -35.54 17.04 -16.95
N ASP A 625 -35.63 15.71 -16.94
CA ASP A 625 -34.67 14.81 -16.30
C ASP A 625 -33.37 14.69 -17.09
N ARG A 626 -32.59 15.79 -17.15
CA ARG A 626 -31.46 15.98 -18.06
C ARG A 626 -30.37 14.90 -18.01
N TRP A 627 -30.28 14.15 -16.92
CA TRP A 627 -29.29 13.10 -16.70
C TRP A 627 -29.76 11.71 -17.12
N GLU A 628 -31.06 11.54 -17.33
CA GLU A 628 -31.66 10.24 -17.61
C GLU A 628 -31.55 9.91 -19.11
N ALA A 629 -31.14 8.68 -19.42
CA ALA A 629 -31.28 8.13 -20.76
C ALA A 629 -32.76 7.86 -21.08
N GLY A 630 -33.16 8.10 -22.34
CA GLY A 630 -34.52 7.85 -22.82
C GLY A 630 -35.54 8.99 -22.60
N ARG A 631 -35.05 10.21 -22.37
CA ARG A 631 -35.88 11.43 -22.24
C ARG A 631 -36.84 11.58 -23.43
N PRO A 632 -38.15 11.69 -23.20
CA PRO A 632 -39.10 11.96 -24.27
C PRO A 632 -39.16 13.45 -24.65
N GLU A 633 -39.64 13.76 -25.85
CA GLU A 633 -39.97 15.13 -26.25
C GLU A 633 -41.25 15.64 -25.57
N ARG A 634 -42.20 14.74 -25.31
CA ARG A 634 -43.52 14.95 -24.67
C ARG A 634 -43.93 13.68 -23.91
N GLY A 635 -44.72 13.80 -22.85
CA GLY A 635 -45.18 12.65 -22.06
C GLY A 635 -44.11 12.10 -21.10
N VAL A 636 -44.25 10.83 -20.69
CA VAL A 636 -43.36 10.15 -19.74
C VAL A 636 -42.86 8.84 -20.35
N THR A 637 -41.57 8.54 -20.20
CA THR A 637 -40.99 7.25 -20.60
C THR A 637 -40.63 6.45 -19.36
N LEU A 638 -41.16 5.24 -19.21
CA LEU A 638 -40.66 4.29 -18.23
C LEU A 638 -39.43 3.59 -18.80
N ARG A 639 -38.27 3.76 -18.15
CA ARG A 639 -37.04 3.00 -18.42
C ARG A 639 -36.89 1.89 -17.40
N VAL A 640 -36.66 0.68 -17.89
CA VAL A 640 -36.43 -0.51 -17.06
C VAL A 640 -35.06 -1.11 -17.37
N ARG A 641 -34.20 -1.27 -16.36
CA ARG A 641 -32.90 -1.96 -16.46
C ARG A 641 -32.91 -3.19 -15.57
N CYS A 642 -32.61 -4.36 -16.12
CA CYS A 642 -32.41 -5.58 -15.34
C CYS A 642 -30.93 -5.74 -14.97
N GLN A 643 -30.66 -6.44 -13.87
CA GLN A 643 -29.31 -6.73 -13.43
C GLN A 643 -28.55 -7.56 -14.49
N ARG A 644 -27.31 -7.16 -14.74
CA ARG A 644 -26.35 -7.86 -15.59
C ARG A 644 -24.99 -7.84 -14.90
N HIS A 645 -24.17 -8.84 -15.21
CA HIS A 645 -22.74 -8.74 -14.92
C HIS A 645 -22.14 -7.54 -15.66
N ASN A 646 -21.06 -7.00 -15.14
CA ASN A 646 -20.43 -5.80 -15.65
C ASN A 646 -18.95 -6.05 -16.02
N THR A 647 -18.43 -5.28 -16.97
CA THR A 647 -16.98 -5.15 -17.13
C THR A 647 -16.43 -4.28 -16.00
N GLY A 648 -15.12 -4.36 -15.75
CA GLY A 648 -14.46 -3.38 -14.87
C GLY A 648 -14.46 -1.94 -15.43
N ARG A 649 -15.05 -1.69 -16.60
CA ARG A 649 -15.28 -0.35 -17.17
C ARG A 649 -16.75 0.08 -17.12
N GLY A 650 -17.59 -0.64 -16.37
CA GLY A 650 -18.99 -0.27 -16.16
C GLY A 650 -19.86 -0.52 -17.38
N GLN A 651 -19.60 -1.60 -18.14
CA GLN A 651 -20.39 -1.97 -19.31
C GLN A 651 -21.20 -3.24 -19.06
N PRO A 652 -22.44 -3.36 -19.55
CA PRO A 652 -23.25 -4.57 -19.42
C PRO A 652 -22.62 -5.79 -20.12
N LYS A 653 -22.66 -6.94 -19.45
CA LYS A 653 -22.31 -8.28 -19.98
C LYS A 653 -23.51 -9.24 -19.94
N GLY A 654 -23.28 -10.50 -19.59
CA GLY A 654 -24.29 -11.55 -19.47
C GLY A 654 -25.39 -11.18 -18.47
N PRO A 655 -26.64 -11.62 -18.72
CA PRO A 655 -27.76 -11.31 -17.87
C PRO A 655 -27.64 -12.03 -16.52
N VAL A 656 -28.05 -11.34 -15.45
CA VAL A 656 -28.27 -11.93 -14.12
C VAL A 656 -29.76 -12.03 -13.85
N ALA A 657 -30.52 -11.04 -14.32
CA ALA A 657 -31.97 -11.06 -14.29
C ALA A 657 -32.56 -10.68 -15.67
N GLU A 658 -33.77 -11.15 -15.93
CA GLU A 658 -34.55 -10.86 -17.14
C GLU A 658 -35.91 -10.26 -16.80
N LEU A 659 -36.41 -9.36 -17.65
CA LEU A 659 -37.71 -8.72 -17.45
C LEU A 659 -38.82 -9.72 -17.77
N VAL A 660 -39.67 -10.01 -16.79
CA VAL A 660 -40.86 -10.86 -16.93
C VAL A 660 -42.06 -10.02 -17.37
N GLU A 661 -42.26 -8.88 -16.71
CA GLU A 661 -43.37 -7.98 -17.03
C GLU A 661 -43.17 -6.55 -16.55
N LEU A 662 -43.91 -5.65 -17.18
CA LEU A 662 -44.11 -4.27 -16.77
C LEU A 662 -45.62 -4.00 -16.67
N VAL A 663 -46.06 -3.50 -15.54
CA VAL A 663 -47.46 -3.14 -15.25
C VAL A 663 -47.54 -1.65 -14.98
N VAL A 664 -48.46 -0.96 -15.63
CA VAL A 664 -48.72 0.48 -15.45
C VAL A 664 -50.20 0.67 -15.09
N ASP A 665 -50.47 1.27 -13.94
CA ASP A 665 -51.83 1.45 -13.40
C ASP A 665 -52.67 0.18 -13.44
N GLY A 666 -52.06 -0.94 -13.01
CA GLY A 666 -52.68 -2.27 -12.99
C GLY A 666 -52.82 -2.96 -14.35
N ARG A 667 -52.30 -2.37 -15.44
CA ARG A 667 -52.34 -2.96 -16.79
C ARG A 667 -50.96 -3.41 -17.26
N LYS A 668 -50.85 -4.66 -17.72
CA LYS A 668 -49.63 -5.16 -18.35
C LYS A 668 -49.37 -4.42 -19.66
N VAL A 669 -48.13 -3.96 -19.84
CA VAL A 669 -47.68 -3.24 -21.03
C VAL A 669 -46.47 -3.93 -21.64
N ALA A 670 -46.22 -3.71 -22.93
CA ALA A 670 -45.10 -4.27 -23.65
C ALA A 670 -44.02 -3.20 -23.87
N PRO A 671 -42.90 -3.21 -23.12
CA PRO A 671 -41.81 -2.28 -23.34
C PRO A 671 -40.92 -2.75 -24.51
N ARG A 672 -40.30 -1.80 -25.21
CA ARG A 672 -39.34 -2.06 -26.29
C ARG A 672 -37.93 -2.16 -25.74
N LEU A 673 -37.22 -3.25 -26.04
CA LEU A 673 -35.79 -3.36 -25.72
C LEU A 673 -34.96 -2.40 -26.58
N ASP A 674 -34.03 -1.71 -25.95
CA ASP A 674 -32.98 -0.92 -26.56
C ASP A 674 -31.63 -1.32 -25.94
N ALA A 675 -30.71 -1.79 -26.79
CA ALA A 675 -29.44 -2.38 -26.36
C ALA A 675 -28.30 -1.91 -27.27
N PRO A 676 -27.99 -0.59 -27.29
CA PRO A 676 -26.98 -0.04 -28.17
C PRO A 676 -25.61 -0.65 -27.88
N LYS A 677 -24.85 -0.96 -28.93
CA LYS A 677 -23.48 -1.47 -28.85
C LYS A 677 -22.47 -0.45 -29.36
N ALA A 678 -21.26 -0.51 -28.83
CA ALA A 678 -20.09 0.13 -29.42
C ALA A 678 -19.63 -0.64 -30.67
N GLN A 679 -18.75 -0.03 -31.47
CA GLN A 679 -18.23 -0.64 -32.70
C GLN A 679 -17.55 -1.99 -32.45
N TRP A 680 -16.89 -2.13 -31.31
CA TRP A 680 -16.24 -3.36 -30.84
C TRP A 680 -17.20 -4.33 -30.11
N GLY A 681 -18.51 -4.16 -30.24
CA GLY A 681 -19.54 -5.13 -29.82
C GLY A 681 -19.97 -5.07 -28.35
N ALA A 682 -19.28 -4.33 -27.49
CA ALA A 682 -19.68 -4.13 -26.09
C ALA A 682 -20.98 -3.31 -25.98
N TYR A 683 -21.89 -3.67 -25.08
CA TYR A 683 -23.08 -2.87 -24.82
C TYR A 683 -22.69 -1.52 -24.20
N LYS A 684 -23.32 -0.45 -24.69
CA LYS A 684 -23.29 0.88 -24.07
C LYS A 684 -24.37 1.01 -23.01
N ASP A 685 -25.52 0.40 -23.27
CA ASP A 685 -26.66 0.30 -22.38
C ASP A 685 -27.48 -0.97 -22.71
N TYR A 686 -28.37 -1.38 -21.81
CA TYR A 686 -29.31 -2.48 -22.01
C TYR A 686 -30.59 -2.22 -21.19
N CYS A 687 -31.60 -1.64 -21.82
CA CYS A 687 -32.80 -1.19 -21.13
C CYS A 687 -34.08 -1.41 -21.96
N HIS A 688 -35.22 -1.50 -21.28
CA HIS A 688 -36.53 -1.56 -21.91
C HIS A 688 -37.25 -0.23 -21.70
N TYR A 689 -37.87 0.29 -22.76
CA TYR A 689 -38.60 1.56 -22.74
C TYR A 689 -40.08 1.35 -23.00
N TYR A 690 -40.93 1.97 -22.18
CA TYR A 690 -42.35 2.10 -22.46
C TYR A 690 -42.74 3.58 -22.41
N HIS A 691 -43.23 4.11 -23.53
CA HIS A 691 -43.54 5.52 -23.68
C HIS A 691 -45.03 5.79 -23.52
N ILE A 692 -45.38 6.71 -22.62
CA ILE A 692 -46.74 7.19 -22.37
C ILE A 692 -46.85 8.60 -22.96
N ALA A 693 -47.34 8.69 -24.20
CA ALA A 693 -47.34 9.93 -24.96
C ALA A 693 -48.25 11.02 -24.37
N ASN A 694 -49.45 10.63 -23.91
CA ASN A 694 -50.45 11.52 -23.32
C ASN A 694 -50.94 10.92 -21.99
N PRO A 695 -50.13 10.97 -20.93
CA PRO A 695 -50.56 10.46 -19.65
C PRO A 695 -51.67 11.35 -19.08
N SER A 696 -52.65 10.75 -18.40
CA SER A 696 -53.69 11.50 -17.69
C SER A 696 -53.06 12.29 -16.54
N GLY A 697 -53.54 13.49 -16.22
CA GLY A 697 -53.03 14.22 -15.05
C GLY A 697 -53.29 13.45 -13.75
N GLY A 698 -52.30 13.41 -12.85
CA GLY A 698 -52.42 12.74 -11.55
C GLY A 698 -51.22 11.86 -11.19
N LYS A 699 -51.44 10.96 -10.23
CA LYS A 699 -50.45 9.97 -9.79
C LYS A 699 -50.64 8.66 -10.55
N HIS A 700 -49.54 8.09 -11.01
CA HIS A 700 -49.46 6.83 -11.70
C HIS A 700 -48.56 5.86 -10.94
N THR A 701 -48.77 4.56 -11.18
CA THR A 701 -47.91 3.50 -10.66
C THR A 701 -47.31 2.67 -11.79
N ALA A 702 -46.05 2.30 -11.65
CA ALA A 702 -45.39 1.35 -12.55
C ALA A 702 -44.65 0.27 -11.74
N THR A 703 -44.90 -0.99 -12.07
CA THR A 703 -44.27 -2.15 -11.46
C THR A 703 -43.53 -2.96 -12.52
N ALA A 704 -42.22 -3.10 -12.38
CA ALA A 704 -41.40 -3.99 -13.20
C ALA A 704 -41.04 -5.25 -12.41
N THR A 705 -41.28 -6.42 -12.98
CA THR A 705 -40.94 -7.72 -12.37
C THR A 705 -39.83 -8.37 -13.18
N ALA A 706 -38.73 -8.73 -12.54
CA ALA A 706 -37.63 -9.45 -13.15
C ALA A 706 -37.38 -10.79 -12.47
N ARG A 707 -37.01 -11.79 -13.26
CA ARG A 707 -36.61 -13.12 -12.80
C ARG A 707 -35.09 -13.20 -12.70
N ILE A 708 -34.58 -13.63 -11.57
CA ILE A 708 -33.16 -13.97 -11.37
C ILE A 708 -32.91 -15.30 -12.09
N ILE A 709 -31.99 -15.33 -13.05
CA ILE A 709 -31.81 -16.46 -13.95
C ILE A 709 -31.32 -17.71 -13.20
N GLU A 710 -30.42 -17.53 -12.24
CA GLU A 710 -29.80 -18.65 -11.52
C GLU A 710 -30.79 -19.35 -10.57
N THR A 711 -31.61 -18.58 -9.84
CA THR A 711 -32.52 -19.14 -8.83
C THR A 711 -33.94 -19.35 -9.33
N GLY A 712 -34.34 -18.65 -10.40
CA GLY A 712 -35.72 -18.59 -10.87
C GLY A 712 -36.62 -17.66 -10.05
N ASP A 713 -36.11 -17.03 -8.99
CA ASP A 713 -36.90 -16.14 -8.14
C ASP A 713 -37.30 -14.87 -8.88
N GLU A 714 -38.51 -14.38 -8.60
CA GLU A 714 -39.00 -13.12 -9.15
C GLU A 714 -38.89 -11.98 -8.13
N SER A 715 -38.39 -10.84 -8.60
CA SER A 715 -38.20 -9.62 -7.83
C SER A 715 -38.87 -8.46 -8.54
N SER A 716 -39.70 -7.72 -7.82
CA SER A 716 -40.50 -6.63 -8.37
C SER A 716 -40.06 -5.28 -7.81
N ARG A 717 -40.13 -4.26 -8.66
CA ARG A 717 -39.89 -2.87 -8.29
C ARG A 717 -41.05 -1.99 -8.73
N THR A 718 -41.65 -1.30 -7.76
CA THR A 718 -42.77 -0.38 -8.00
C THR A 718 -42.34 1.06 -7.73
N ILE A 719 -42.73 1.96 -8.62
CA ILE A 719 -42.60 3.41 -8.45
C ILE A 719 -43.95 4.10 -8.57
N GLU A 720 -44.11 5.20 -7.83
CA GLU A 720 -45.14 6.21 -8.09
C GLU A 720 -44.51 7.36 -8.89
N PHE A 721 -45.25 7.91 -9.84
CA PHE A 721 -44.82 9.10 -10.57
C PHE A 721 -46.00 10.02 -10.90
N GLY A 722 -45.77 11.32 -10.82
CA GLY A 722 -46.75 12.34 -11.22
C GLY A 722 -46.65 12.68 -12.71
N VAL A 723 -47.75 13.12 -13.29
CA VAL A 723 -47.85 13.68 -14.66
C VAL A 723 -48.47 15.06 -14.61
#